data_AF-A0AB34J8B7-F1
#
_entry.id   AF-A0AB34J8B7-F1
#
_cell.length_a   1.000
_cell.length_b   1.000
_cell.length_c   1.000
_cell.angle_alpha   90.00
_cell.angle_beta   90.00
_cell.angle_gamma   90.00
#
_symmetry.space_group_name_H-M   'P 1'
#
loop_
_entity.id
_entity.type
_entity.pdbx_description
1 polymer ?
#
loop_
_entity_poly.entity_id
_entity_poly.type
_entity_poly.pdbx_seq_one_letter_code
_entity_poly.pdbx_strand_id
1 'polypeptide(L)'
;MSAAPAPNGSPPPSPDKPLPRAKKMNTGRALKELIIRRKPLKRVCREQPVHVVIMLLTLLGAVLTYLFFYSAMLVGSAGLFLTYAPWSTVVVALAAGMLLLAGLLIFDADGWHKRPCLGYSLGRVLQFLGVGIVAGLILLGALLSAESYPAYPLAVFVFFFPVLSMLLKHALFDNRYNSQDDQAEMNERAFALISLTYKIICVASIAAWIVWMNETGMWTFDAHTRERLHSTNQCNLTSADVADGVITCTAAFLLWVSPVILSAASLIFALFFSLIAVRARFDSGVANPVLHVVEFMLMICAFGVWCAASIAGAGMQLAHSVMAICGAGFFGLALVLLISLQSAGGEGQMALVTRKLHRIVMGSEWARALLVYCCTPLFFLYLAFSCVNQCARKLGAAFGRDNCLCKPPHGERGALEASGASGRLRVARAVLNARGAAVVELIYASERKTQVLVKTLWLALLAWGTLFGSTLTFIGLAWLISVLKTLNLGVVVLLFLLIGIVMFLIPIVPGLAVYLCGGILVVDVARSRLGDEDGSGFYLAIALTSGLCYFMKLLAHVLQQKLFGEALGSYVSIRSAVQINSELMRAIKYIVMQPGLTLSKVCILCGGPDWPTSVICGILRRSDPTSINTLQLLVGLTPMIFLIAPVVAAAAFQLRTADPGPYDSVATISLVSSTALQFAAFIGMTHYVSNVVAHKGDILKSYQTDEPVEAYEKAREARDAEMTRLTQLGRLPVFVRFALIGSTALLTVSSYGLMFFSSYCFEDFSLANDRIEDMCLYSGCDKVFAKPLGLIALAALCVGLLGWQVFNCWTSCCLRPSPPPRPPKQTLDEERL
;
A
#
# COMPACT_ATOMS: atom_id res chain seq x y z
N MET A 1 -41.53 -44.92 -27.54
CA MET A 1 -41.77 -46.22 -26.88
C MET A 1 -41.32 -46.11 -25.44
N SER A 2 -42.25 -46.45 -24.53
CA SER A 2 -42.08 -46.73 -23.10
C SER A 2 -41.50 -45.63 -22.18
N ALA A 3 -42.41 -45.06 -21.40
CA ALA A 3 -42.15 -44.32 -20.17
C ALA A 3 -42.68 -45.13 -18.97
N ALA A 4 -41.97 -45.08 -17.84
CA ALA A 4 -42.44 -45.41 -16.49
C ALA A 4 -41.43 -44.84 -15.45
N PRO A 5 -41.78 -44.68 -14.16
CA PRO A 5 -43.01 -44.09 -13.60
C PRO A 5 -42.70 -42.98 -12.56
N ALA A 6 -43.69 -42.13 -12.28
CA ALA A 6 -43.66 -41.14 -11.19
C ALA A 6 -44.38 -41.67 -9.93
N PRO A 7 -43.96 -41.31 -8.70
CA PRO A 7 -44.77 -41.54 -7.52
C PRO A 7 -45.40 -40.25 -6.94
N ASN A 8 -46.68 -40.43 -6.59
CA ASN A 8 -47.44 -39.87 -5.46
C ASN A 8 -47.77 -38.38 -5.42
N GLY A 9 -49.02 -38.12 -5.82
CA GLY A 9 -49.73 -36.87 -5.56
C GLY A 9 -50.30 -36.76 -4.14
N SER A 10 -50.34 -35.52 -3.66
CA SER A 10 -51.14 -35.06 -2.52
C SER A 10 -52.47 -34.46 -3.03
N PRO A 11 -53.57 -34.58 -2.26
CA PRO A 11 -54.90 -34.15 -2.70
C PRO A 11 -55.08 -32.62 -2.70
N PRO A 12 -56.02 -32.08 -3.50
CA PRO A 12 -56.31 -30.65 -3.56
C PRO A 12 -57.15 -30.18 -2.35
N PRO A 13 -56.95 -28.94 -1.86
CA PRO A 13 -57.82 -28.37 -0.82
C PRO A 13 -59.15 -27.87 -1.41
N SER A 14 -60.22 -28.12 -0.65
CA SER A 14 -61.61 -27.75 -0.90
C SER A 14 -61.85 -26.24 -1.04
N PRO A 15 -62.84 -25.79 -1.84
CA PRO A 15 -63.17 -24.39 -2.01
C PRO A 15 -64.27 -23.99 -1.03
N ASP A 16 -63.94 -23.40 0.12
CA ASP A 16 -64.90 -22.64 0.92
C ASP A 16 -64.20 -21.80 1.99
N LYS A 17 -63.75 -20.60 1.61
CA LYS A 17 -63.55 -19.46 2.53
C LYS A 17 -63.86 -18.14 1.82
N PRO A 18 -64.68 -17.25 2.40
CA PRO A 18 -65.03 -15.98 1.79
C PRO A 18 -63.85 -15.01 1.77
N LEU A 19 -63.58 -14.43 0.60
CA LEU A 19 -62.61 -13.36 0.37
C LEU A 19 -62.92 -12.12 1.24
N PRO A 20 -61.94 -11.51 1.91
CA PRO A 20 -62.16 -10.25 2.60
C PRO A 20 -62.36 -9.12 1.57
N ARG A 21 -63.45 -8.36 1.78
CA ARG A 21 -63.83 -7.15 1.04
C ARG A 21 -62.62 -6.29 0.67
N ALA A 22 -62.38 -6.16 -0.64
CA ALA A 22 -61.49 -5.16 -1.20
C ALA A 22 -61.98 -3.76 -0.79
N LYS A 23 -61.26 -3.11 0.14
CA LYS A 23 -61.38 -1.68 0.37
C LYS A 23 -61.01 -0.98 -0.94
N LYS A 24 -61.97 -0.29 -1.56
CA LYS A 24 -61.74 0.69 -2.63
C LYS A 24 -60.66 1.66 -2.16
N MET A 25 -59.42 1.40 -2.56
CA MET A 25 -58.30 2.27 -2.29
C MET A 25 -58.46 3.47 -3.21
N ASN A 26 -58.68 4.62 -2.60
CA ASN A 26 -58.98 5.88 -3.26
C ASN A 26 -57.77 6.28 -4.12
N THR A 27 -57.80 5.97 -5.42
CA THR A 27 -56.69 6.12 -6.38
C THR A 27 -56.18 7.57 -6.44
N GLY A 28 -57.03 8.55 -6.13
CA GLY A 28 -56.63 9.96 -6.01
C GLY A 28 -55.73 10.28 -4.82
N ARG A 29 -55.79 9.50 -3.71
CA ARG A 29 -54.94 9.69 -2.52
C ARG A 29 -53.58 9.02 -2.68
N ALA A 30 -53.54 7.85 -3.31
CA ALA A 30 -52.29 7.16 -3.66
C ALA A 30 -51.48 7.95 -4.70
N LEU A 31 -52.15 8.56 -5.69
CA LEU A 31 -51.50 9.43 -6.67
C LEU A 31 -51.04 10.76 -6.04
N LYS A 32 -51.82 11.35 -5.11
CA LYS A 32 -51.37 12.51 -4.32
C LYS A 32 -50.20 12.18 -3.41
N GLU A 33 -50.15 11.00 -2.77
CA GLU A 33 -48.99 10.58 -1.98
C GLU A 33 -47.76 10.28 -2.85
N LEU A 34 -47.92 9.71 -4.04
CA LEU A 34 -46.83 9.52 -5.00
C LEU A 34 -46.30 10.86 -5.55
N ILE A 35 -47.18 11.84 -5.77
CA ILE A 35 -46.80 13.19 -6.23
C ILE A 35 -46.20 14.01 -5.08
N ILE A 36 -46.65 13.83 -3.84
CA ILE A 36 -46.06 14.47 -2.65
C ILE A 36 -44.71 13.84 -2.28
N ARG A 37 -44.52 12.52 -2.49
CA ARG A 37 -43.21 11.86 -2.34
C ARG A 37 -42.19 12.21 -3.43
N ARG A 38 -42.61 12.75 -4.58
CA ARG A 38 -41.70 13.31 -5.60
C ARG A 38 -41.24 14.75 -5.33
N LYS A 39 -41.73 15.41 -4.28
CA LYS A 39 -41.34 16.80 -3.94
C LYS A 39 -40.02 17.02 -3.17
N PRO A 40 -39.24 16.04 -2.68
CA PRO A 40 -37.93 16.34 -2.09
C PRO A 40 -36.82 16.54 -3.14
N LEU A 41 -36.91 15.98 -4.34
CA LEU A 41 -35.83 16.06 -5.35
C LEU A 41 -35.55 17.50 -5.84
N LYS A 42 -36.56 18.37 -5.92
CA LYS A 42 -36.36 19.75 -6.42
C LYS A 42 -35.70 20.71 -5.43
N ARG A 43 -35.72 20.43 -4.11
CA ARG A 43 -34.97 21.24 -3.13
C ARG A 43 -33.50 20.86 -3.07
N VAL A 44 -33.19 19.57 -3.30
CA VAL A 44 -31.81 19.06 -3.23
C VAL A 44 -30.91 19.67 -4.30
N CYS A 45 -31.39 19.96 -5.51
CA CYS A 45 -30.58 20.61 -6.55
C CYS A 45 -30.27 22.10 -6.33
N ARG A 46 -30.98 22.80 -5.42
CA ARG A 46 -30.84 24.26 -5.28
C ARG A 46 -29.73 24.71 -4.31
N GLU A 47 -29.32 23.84 -3.39
CA GLU A 47 -28.23 24.11 -2.42
C GLU A 47 -26.85 23.55 -2.87
N GLN A 48 -26.77 22.80 -3.97
CA GLN A 48 -25.53 22.13 -4.40
C GLN A 48 -24.40 23.05 -4.90
N PRO A 49 -24.62 24.18 -5.60
CA PRO A 49 -23.51 24.92 -6.19
C PRO A 49 -22.58 25.54 -5.13
N VAL A 50 -23.13 25.94 -3.98
CA VAL A 50 -22.33 26.55 -2.90
C VAL A 50 -21.38 25.53 -2.27
N HIS A 51 -21.85 24.31 -2.00
CA HIS A 51 -20.99 23.25 -1.45
C HIS A 51 -19.90 22.80 -2.44
N VAL A 52 -20.23 22.75 -3.72
CA VAL A 52 -19.28 22.45 -4.80
C VAL A 52 -18.18 23.51 -4.84
N VAL A 53 -18.56 24.79 -4.81
CA VAL A 53 -17.62 25.91 -4.81
C VAL A 53 -16.76 25.93 -3.55
N ILE A 54 -17.33 25.71 -2.35
CA ILE A 54 -16.56 25.65 -1.10
C ILE A 54 -15.53 24.50 -1.15
N MET A 55 -15.92 23.32 -1.61
CA MET A 55 -15.00 22.18 -1.71
C MET A 55 -13.87 22.44 -2.71
N LEU A 56 -14.19 22.96 -3.90
CA LEU A 56 -13.21 23.35 -4.91
C LEU A 56 -12.25 24.41 -4.37
N LEU A 57 -12.76 25.49 -3.78
CA LEU A 57 -11.95 26.58 -3.24
C LEU A 57 -11.08 26.13 -2.06
N THR A 58 -11.57 25.24 -1.20
CA THR A 58 -10.80 24.77 -0.04
C THR A 58 -9.68 23.83 -0.46
N LEU A 59 -9.93 22.90 -1.38
CA LEU A 59 -8.91 21.98 -1.87
C LEU A 59 -7.89 22.69 -2.77
N LEU A 60 -8.37 23.54 -3.69
CA LEU A 60 -7.49 24.36 -4.53
C LEU A 60 -6.68 25.33 -3.67
N GLY A 61 -7.32 25.99 -2.69
CA GLY A 61 -6.66 26.86 -1.73
C GLY A 61 -5.58 26.12 -0.94
N ALA A 62 -5.87 24.93 -0.39
CA ALA A 62 -4.89 24.14 0.34
C ALA A 62 -3.69 23.73 -0.53
N VAL A 63 -3.91 23.36 -1.80
CA VAL A 63 -2.81 23.04 -2.72
C VAL A 63 -2.02 24.27 -3.13
N LEU A 64 -2.68 25.39 -3.41
CA LEU A 64 -2.01 26.65 -3.71
C LEU A 64 -1.23 27.17 -2.50
N THR A 65 -1.73 26.98 -1.28
CA THR A 65 -1.02 27.30 -0.04
C THR A 65 0.19 26.38 0.14
N TYR A 66 0.07 25.08 -0.14
CA TYR A 66 1.22 24.16 -0.13
C TYR A 66 2.27 24.59 -1.16
N LEU A 67 1.86 24.85 -2.41
CA LEU A 67 2.72 25.35 -3.46
C LEU A 67 3.36 26.69 -3.09
N PHE A 68 2.62 27.59 -2.44
CA PHE A 68 3.12 28.87 -1.97
C PHE A 68 4.12 28.71 -0.83
N PHE A 69 3.88 27.86 0.16
CA PHE A 69 4.87 27.62 1.23
C PHE A 69 6.13 26.95 0.67
N TYR A 70 5.94 25.98 -0.21
CA TYR A 70 7.02 25.25 -0.85
C TYR A 70 7.79 26.12 -1.86
N SER A 71 7.13 27.08 -2.53
CA SER A 71 7.76 28.07 -3.41
C SER A 71 8.35 29.26 -2.64
N ALA A 72 7.76 29.67 -1.53
CA ALA A 72 8.29 30.73 -0.67
C ALA A 72 9.58 30.32 0.05
N MET A 73 9.80 29.01 0.22
CA MET A 73 11.12 28.46 0.57
C MET A 73 12.20 28.85 -0.46
N LEU A 74 11.86 29.08 -1.74
CA LEU A 74 12.83 29.50 -2.78
C LEU A 74 13.21 30.99 -2.74
N VAL A 75 12.32 31.88 -2.31
CA VAL A 75 12.53 33.33 -2.56
C VAL A 75 13.40 33.98 -1.48
N GLY A 76 13.92 33.21 -0.50
CA GLY A 76 14.78 33.71 0.58
C GLY A 76 14.10 34.65 1.58
N SER A 77 12.92 35.20 1.25
CA SER A 77 12.18 36.15 2.10
C SER A 77 11.49 35.50 3.30
N ALA A 78 11.10 34.21 3.20
CA ALA A 78 10.75 33.37 4.35
C ALA A 78 11.93 32.48 4.82
N GLY A 79 13.03 32.45 4.04
CA GLY A 79 14.23 31.67 4.30
C GLY A 79 14.88 32.03 5.63
N LEU A 80 14.80 33.27 6.09
CA LEU A 80 15.40 33.67 7.39
C LEU A 80 14.89 32.88 8.60
N PHE A 81 13.65 32.35 8.59
CA PHE A 81 13.13 31.57 9.73
C PHE A 81 13.38 30.07 9.59
N LEU A 82 13.51 29.56 8.36
CA LEU A 82 13.68 28.14 8.04
C LEU A 82 15.15 27.74 7.95
N THR A 83 16.01 28.57 7.34
CA THR A 83 17.47 28.38 7.25
C THR A 83 18.18 28.52 8.61
N TYR A 84 17.52 29.15 9.59
CA TYR A 84 18.01 29.31 10.96
C TYR A 84 17.18 28.54 11.99
N ALA A 85 16.31 27.61 11.59
CA ALA A 85 15.73 26.68 12.54
C ALA A 85 16.80 25.62 12.83
N PRO A 86 17.59 25.72 13.93
CA PRO A 86 18.55 24.67 14.26
C PRO A 86 17.82 23.33 14.31
N TRP A 87 18.54 22.23 14.05
CA TRP A 87 17.99 20.87 14.20
C TRP A 87 17.27 20.69 15.56
N SER A 88 17.70 21.41 16.59
CA SER A 88 17.01 21.48 17.88
C SER A 88 15.57 22.01 17.79
N THR A 89 15.24 22.98 16.93
CA THR A 89 13.87 23.47 16.71
C THR A 89 12.99 22.43 16.04
N VAL A 90 13.51 21.69 15.05
CA VAL A 90 12.79 20.56 14.42
C VAL A 90 12.52 19.47 15.45
N VAL A 91 13.56 19.08 16.20
CA VAL A 91 13.45 18.09 17.27
C VAL A 91 12.50 18.57 18.36
N VAL A 92 12.53 19.85 18.74
CA VAL A 92 11.64 20.43 19.75
C VAL A 92 10.20 20.46 19.26
N ALA A 93 9.92 20.84 18.00
CA ALA A 93 8.57 20.83 17.45
C ALA A 93 7.98 19.42 17.39
N LEU A 94 8.76 18.45 16.89
CA LEU A 94 8.37 17.04 16.84
C LEU A 94 8.24 16.45 18.25
N ALA A 95 9.20 16.70 19.15
CA ALA A 95 9.18 16.23 20.53
C ALA A 95 8.01 16.86 21.30
N ALA A 96 7.72 18.15 21.14
CA ALA A 96 6.58 18.81 21.75
C ALA A 96 5.26 18.23 21.23
N GLY A 97 5.14 17.99 19.92
CA GLY A 97 3.99 17.32 19.32
C GLY A 97 3.81 15.90 19.87
N MET A 98 4.90 15.13 19.97
CA MET A 98 4.88 13.76 20.50
C MET A 98 4.63 13.71 22.02
N LEU A 99 5.17 14.65 22.79
CA LEU A 99 4.94 14.79 24.23
C LEU A 99 3.50 15.23 24.51
N LEU A 100 2.96 16.16 23.70
CA LEU A 100 1.56 16.56 23.80
C LEU A 100 0.64 15.40 23.42
N LEU A 101 0.96 14.63 22.37
CA LEU A 101 0.23 13.42 22.00
C LEU A 101 0.30 12.37 23.11
N ALA A 102 1.48 12.14 23.69
CA ALA A 102 1.67 11.25 24.83
C ALA A 102 0.87 11.75 26.05
N GLY A 103 0.85 13.06 26.31
CA GLY A 103 0.02 13.69 27.34
C GLY A 103 -1.46 13.46 27.10
N LEU A 104 -1.97 13.71 25.90
CA LEU A 104 -3.37 13.45 25.52
C LEU A 104 -3.73 11.95 25.70
N LEU A 105 -2.80 11.04 25.40
CA LEU A 105 -2.96 9.59 25.60
C LEU A 105 -2.91 9.18 27.08
N ILE A 106 -1.99 9.75 27.86
CA ILE A 106 -1.83 9.49 29.30
C ILE A 106 -3.05 10.02 30.07
N PHE A 107 -3.53 11.22 29.73
CA PHE A 107 -4.67 11.85 30.41
C PHE A 107 -6.04 11.42 29.86
N ASP A 108 -6.07 10.51 28.88
CA ASP A 108 -7.30 9.98 28.26
C ASP A 108 -8.21 11.12 27.77
N ALA A 109 -7.67 11.95 26.87
CA ALA A 109 -8.36 13.12 26.31
C ALA A 109 -9.73 12.79 25.68
N ASP A 110 -9.84 11.61 25.08
CA ASP A 110 -11.11 11.03 24.60
C ASP A 110 -12.18 10.92 25.70
N GLY A 111 -11.81 10.79 26.96
CA GLY A 111 -12.74 10.71 28.09
C GLY A 111 -13.22 12.08 28.58
N TRP A 112 -12.61 13.19 28.14
CA TRP A 112 -12.87 14.52 28.70
C TRP A 112 -14.30 15.00 28.45
N HIS A 113 -14.89 14.68 27.31
CA HIS A 113 -16.29 15.00 27.02
C HIS A 113 -17.29 14.20 27.88
N LYS A 114 -16.87 13.09 28.50
CA LYS A 114 -17.72 12.25 29.38
C LYS A 114 -17.62 12.65 30.85
N ARG A 115 -16.71 13.56 31.22
CA ARG A 115 -16.53 13.97 32.61
C ARG A 115 -17.54 15.05 32.97
N PRO A 116 -18.38 14.86 34.00
CA PRO A 116 -19.42 15.81 34.38
C PRO A 116 -18.87 17.18 34.81
N CYS A 117 -17.63 17.22 35.28
CA CYS A 117 -16.96 18.44 35.74
C CYS A 117 -16.44 19.36 34.64
N LEU A 118 -16.20 18.86 33.42
CA LEU A 118 -15.60 19.66 32.35
C LEU A 118 -16.62 20.30 31.41
N GLY A 119 -17.91 19.97 31.51
CA GLY A 119 -18.92 20.35 30.52
C GLY A 119 -18.70 19.63 29.18
N TYR A 120 -19.78 19.08 28.61
CA TYR A 120 -19.72 18.26 27.39
C TYR A 120 -19.08 19.00 26.19
N SER A 121 -19.39 20.29 26.04
CA SER A 121 -18.89 21.14 24.95
C SER A 121 -17.40 21.46 25.12
N LEU A 122 -16.97 21.87 26.31
CA LEU A 122 -15.58 22.28 26.56
C LEU A 122 -14.61 21.10 26.50
N GLY A 123 -14.99 19.92 27.02
CA GLY A 123 -14.16 18.72 26.89
C GLY A 123 -13.94 18.27 25.44
N ARG A 124 -14.95 18.41 24.59
CA ARG A 124 -14.84 18.14 23.15
C ARG A 124 -13.98 19.19 22.43
N VAL A 125 -14.14 20.47 22.77
CA VAL A 125 -13.33 21.56 22.21
C VAL A 125 -11.86 21.39 22.56
N LEU A 126 -11.54 21.09 23.83
CA LEU A 126 -10.17 20.84 24.28
C LEU A 126 -9.53 19.63 23.59
N GLN A 127 -10.32 18.57 23.35
CA GLN A 127 -9.86 17.40 22.61
C GLN A 127 -9.50 17.75 21.15
N PHE A 128 -10.41 18.44 20.44
CA PHE A 128 -10.14 18.86 19.06
C PHE A 128 -8.99 19.86 18.97
N LEU A 129 -8.90 20.79 19.91
CA LEU A 129 -7.80 21.75 19.99
C LEU A 129 -6.47 21.03 20.24
N GLY A 130 -6.43 20.09 21.19
CA GLY A 130 -5.24 19.29 21.47
C GLY A 130 -4.76 18.47 20.27
N VAL A 131 -5.66 17.74 19.61
CA VAL A 131 -5.34 16.99 18.39
C VAL A 131 -4.92 17.92 17.25
N GLY A 132 -5.59 19.07 17.10
CA GLY A 132 -5.24 20.09 16.12
C GLY A 132 -3.85 20.68 16.34
N ILE A 133 -3.48 20.97 17.59
CA ILE A 133 -2.14 21.44 17.96
C ILE A 133 -1.10 20.37 17.67
N VAL A 134 -1.35 19.09 18.03
CA VAL A 134 -0.44 17.99 17.69
C VAL A 134 -0.23 17.89 16.18
N ALA A 135 -1.31 17.88 15.39
CA ALA A 135 -1.23 17.82 13.94
C ALA A 135 -0.49 19.04 13.37
N GLY A 136 -0.74 20.23 13.89
CA GLY A 136 -0.04 21.47 13.52
C GLY A 136 1.44 21.44 13.86
N LEU A 137 1.83 20.92 15.02
CA LEU A 137 3.24 20.77 15.44
C LEU A 137 3.98 19.72 14.62
N ILE A 138 3.32 18.61 14.25
CA ILE A 138 3.89 17.60 13.35
C ILE A 138 4.06 18.17 11.94
N LEU A 139 3.04 18.86 11.41
CA LEU A 139 3.12 19.54 10.12
C LEU A 139 4.23 20.59 10.10
N LEU A 140 4.31 21.41 11.15
CA LEU A 140 5.35 22.42 11.30
C LEU A 140 6.73 21.76 11.41
N GLY A 141 6.90 20.72 12.23
CA GLY A 141 8.14 19.96 12.33
C GLY A 141 8.57 19.35 11.01
N ALA A 142 7.63 18.80 10.23
CA ALA A 142 7.90 18.25 8.89
C ALA A 142 8.33 19.34 7.89
N LEU A 143 7.66 20.50 7.90
CA LEU A 143 8.04 21.65 7.07
C LEU A 143 9.41 22.22 7.47
N LEU A 144 9.68 22.35 8.78
CA LEU A 144 10.97 22.79 9.30
C LEU A 144 12.09 21.78 9.01
N SER A 145 11.76 20.49 8.88
CA SER A 145 12.73 19.43 8.54
C SER A 145 13.13 19.39 7.07
N ALA A 146 12.58 20.26 6.21
CA ALA A 146 12.79 20.21 4.77
C ALA A 146 14.27 20.31 4.35
N GLU A 147 15.10 21.01 5.11
CA GLU A 147 16.54 21.11 4.83
C GLU A 147 17.26 19.77 5.07
N SER A 148 17.06 19.17 6.24
CA SER A 148 17.72 17.90 6.61
C SER A 148 17.07 16.68 5.97
N TYR A 149 15.76 16.72 5.73
CA TYR A 149 14.96 15.64 5.17
C TYR A 149 13.90 16.17 4.19
N PRO A 150 14.30 16.49 2.95
CA PRO A 150 13.43 17.15 1.97
C PRO A 150 12.24 16.30 1.50
N ALA A 151 12.22 14.98 1.78
CA ALA A 151 11.11 14.10 1.48
C ALA A 151 9.90 14.22 2.44
N TYR A 152 10.08 14.77 3.65
CA TYR A 152 9.02 14.82 4.67
C TYR A 152 7.85 15.75 4.32
N PRO A 153 8.07 16.99 3.83
CA PRO A 153 6.97 17.83 3.36
C PRO A 153 6.10 17.16 2.29
N LEU A 154 6.74 16.44 1.35
CA LEU A 154 6.07 15.65 0.32
C LEU A 154 5.28 14.48 0.91
N ALA A 155 5.83 13.78 1.89
CA ALA A 155 5.10 12.73 2.62
C ALA A 155 3.83 13.29 3.26
N VAL A 156 3.95 14.44 3.95
CA VAL A 156 2.80 15.07 4.59
C VAL A 156 1.74 15.46 3.56
N PHE A 157 2.12 16.00 2.40
CA PHE A 157 1.19 16.24 1.31
C PHE A 157 0.42 14.96 0.91
N VAL A 158 1.15 13.86 0.69
CA VAL A 158 0.58 12.58 0.24
C VAL A 158 -0.42 12.00 1.26
N PHE A 159 -0.21 12.19 2.57
CA PHE A 159 -1.08 11.61 3.60
C PHE A 159 -2.15 12.56 4.14
N PHE A 160 -1.86 13.86 4.23
CA PHE A 160 -2.77 14.86 4.78
C PHE A 160 -3.94 15.15 3.84
N PHE A 161 -3.67 15.31 2.55
CA PHE A 161 -4.68 15.76 1.59
C PHE A 161 -5.84 14.77 1.35
N PRO A 162 -5.61 13.44 1.31
CA PRO A 162 -6.71 12.47 1.28
C PRO A 162 -7.59 12.53 2.53
N VAL A 163 -6.98 12.72 3.71
CA VAL A 163 -7.71 12.86 4.98
C VAL A 163 -8.51 14.15 4.99
N LEU A 164 -7.92 15.28 4.57
CA LEU A 164 -8.61 16.56 4.43
C LEU A 164 -9.81 16.47 3.49
N SER A 165 -9.65 15.79 2.34
CA SER A 165 -10.73 15.54 1.38
C SER A 165 -11.89 14.76 2.00
N MET A 166 -11.58 13.76 2.82
CA MET A 166 -12.58 12.98 3.56
C MET A 166 -13.28 13.79 4.65
N LEU A 167 -12.54 14.61 5.39
CA LEU A 167 -13.12 15.51 6.41
C LEU A 167 -14.03 16.54 5.77
N LEU A 168 -13.63 17.12 4.64
CA LEU A 168 -14.46 18.03 3.85
C LEU A 168 -15.73 17.34 3.34
N LYS A 169 -15.62 16.10 2.84
CA LYS A 169 -16.79 15.31 2.44
C LYS A 169 -17.74 15.10 3.61
N HIS A 170 -17.21 14.73 4.77
CA HIS A 170 -18.01 14.48 5.97
C HIS A 170 -18.71 15.76 6.44
N ALA A 171 -17.97 16.87 6.55
CA ALA A 171 -18.49 18.15 7.00
C ALA A 171 -19.58 18.72 6.08
N LEU A 172 -19.42 18.55 4.76
CA LEU A 172 -20.32 19.13 3.77
C LEU A 172 -21.51 18.23 3.41
N PHE A 173 -21.37 16.90 3.49
CA PHE A 173 -22.35 15.96 2.91
C PHE A 173 -22.96 14.94 3.89
N ASP A 174 -22.37 14.61 5.05
CA ASP A 174 -22.85 13.45 5.85
C ASP A 174 -24.08 13.71 6.77
N ASN A 175 -24.54 14.95 6.93
CA ASN A 175 -25.54 15.29 7.97
C ASN A 175 -27.01 15.44 7.51
N ARG A 176 -27.38 15.14 6.26
CA ARG A 176 -28.66 15.66 5.71
C ARG A 176 -29.64 14.68 5.03
N TYR A 177 -29.43 13.35 5.07
CA TYR A 177 -30.29 12.42 4.31
C TYR A 177 -30.84 11.27 5.15
N ASN A 178 -32.14 11.00 4.97
CA ASN A 178 -32.90 9.95 5.68
C ASN A 178 -33.00 8.63 4.90
N SER A 179 -32.57 8.57 3.63
CA SER A 179 -32.66 7.37 2.79
C SER A 179 -31.27 6.90 2.34
N GLN A 180 -31.10 5.57 2.27
CA GLN A 180 -29.83 4.91 1.97
C GLN A 180 -29.40 5.08 0.50
N ASP A 181 -30.37 5.08 -0.43
CA ASP A 181 -30.11 5.26 -1.86
C ASP A 181 -29.69 6.71 -2.18
N ASP A 182 -30.34 7.70 -1.56
CA ASP A 182 -29.96 9.12 -1.73
C ASP A 182 -28.54 9.39 -1.19
N GLN A 183 -28.14 8.68 -0.12
CA GLN A 183 -26.81 8.80 0.45
C GLN A 183 -25.73 8.19 -0.46
N ALA A 184 -26.02 7.07 -1.13
CA ALA A 184 -25.12 6.44 -2.10
C ALA A 184 -24.87 7.33 -3.32
N GLU A 185 -25.94 7.86 -3.94
CA GLU A 185 -25.84 8.75 -5.10
C GLU A 185 -25.09 10.04 -4.76
N MET A 186 -25.32 10.60 -3.58
CA MET A 186 -24.60 11.80 -3.15
C MET A 186 -23.13 11.53 -2.83
N ASN A 187 -22.81 10.38 -2.24
CA ASN A 187 -21.43 9.96 -2.02
C ASN A 187 -20.68 9.80 -3.35
N GLU A 188 -21.29 9.15 -4.34
CA GLU A 188 -20.74 9.03 -5.70
C GLU A 188 -20.41 10.42 -6.27
N ARG A 189 -21.36 11.36 -6.22
CA ARG A 189 -21.16 12.73 -6.72
C ARG A 189 -20.07 13.49 -5.95
N ALA A 190 -20.04 13.38 -4.63
CA ALA A 190 -19.02 14.02 -3.81
C ALA A 190 -17.61 13.50 -4.14
N PHE A 191 -17.44 12.19 -4.27
CA PHE A 191 -16.15 11.60 -4.65
C PHE A 191 -15.76 11.91 -6.10
N ALA A 192 -16.73 11.93 -7.02
CA ALA A 192 -16.49 12.34 -8.40
C ALA A 192 -16.03 13.81 -8.48
N LEU A 193 -16.59 14.68 -7.64
CA LEU A 193 -16.18 16.09 -7.55
C LEU A 193 -14.77 16.22 -6.97
N ILE A 194 -14.46 15.54 -5.86
CA ILE A 194 -13.10 15.52 -5.29
C ILE A 194 -12.10 15.05 -6.35
N SER A 195 -12.43 13.96 -7.05
CA SER A 195 -11.61 13.44 -8.15
C SER A 195 -11.37 14.49 -9.24
N LEU A 196 -12.42 15.19 -9.69
CA LEU A 196 -12.31 16.24 -10.70
C LEU A 196 -11.39 17.38 -10.23
N THR A 197 -11.50 17.80 -8.96
CA THR A 197 -10.63 18.83 -8.38
C THR A 197 -9.17 18.42 -8.46
N TYR A 198 -8.83 17.18 -8.11
CA TYR A 198 -7.46 16.68 -8.25
C TYR A 198 -6.98 16.58 -9.70
N LYS A 199 -7.86 16.30 -10.68
CA LYS A 199 -7.51 16.36 -12.11
C LYS A 199 -7.17 17.79 -12.54
N ILE A 200 -7.94 18.77 -12.09
CA ILE A 200 -7.67 20.19 -12.36
C ILE A 200 -6.33 20.60 -11.76
N ILE A 201 -6.08 20.23 -10.49
CA ILE A 201 -4.80 20.50 -9.81
C ILE A 201 -3.64 19.87 -10.59
N CYS A 202 -3.76 18.61 -11.01
CA CYS A 202 -2.75 17.92 -11.81
C CYS A 202 -2.34 18.72 -13.06
N VAL A 203 -3.33 19.16 -13.85
CA VAL A 203 -3.09 19.94 -15.08
C VAL A 203 -2.51 21.31 -14.74
N ALA A 204 -3.07 21.99 -13.74
CA ALA A 204 -2.62 23.31 -13.32
C ALA A 204 -1.17 23.31 -12.81
N SER A 205 -0.77 22.30 -12.03
CA SER A 205 0.60 22.17 -11.52
C SER A 205 1.62 21.93 -12.63
N ILE A 206 1.30 21.09 -13.63
CA ILE A 206 2.17 20.90 -14.81
C ILE A 206 2.24 22.20 -15.63
N ALA A 207 1.11 22.85 -15.87
CA ALA A 207 1.08 24.09 -16.64
C ALA A 207 1.90 25.19 -15.94
N ALA A 208 1.74 25.35 -14.62
CA ALA A 208 2.51 26.28 -13.82
C ALA A 208 4.02 25.96 -13.85
N TRP A 209 4.38 24.69 -13.82
CA TRP A 209 5.78 24.26 -13.97
C TRP A 209 6.33 24.63 -15.34
N ILE A 210 5.61 24.35 -16.43
CA ILE A 210 6.03 24.69 -17.79
C ILE A 210 6.20 26.21 -17.94
N VAL A 211 5.27 27.00 -17.39
CA VAL A 211 5.37 28.47 -17.40
C VAL A 211 6.59 28.93 -16.62
N TRP A 212 6.78 28.41 -15.40
CA TRP A 212 7.94 28.75 -14.58
C TRP A 212 9.27 28.39 -15.26
N MET A 213 9.35 27.22 -15.91
CA MET A 213 10.52 26.80 -16.68
C MET A 213 10.79 27.71 -17.89
N ASN A 214 9.74 28.14 -18.59
CA ASN A 214 9.85 29.10 -19.68
C ASN A 214 10.35 30.48 -19.21
N GLU A 215 9.81 31.00 -18.11
CA GLU A 215 10.15 32.33 -17.60
C GLU A 215 11.58 32.39 -17.04
N THR A 216 12.01 31.31 -16.38
CA THR A 216 13.31 31.27 -15.71
C THR A 216 14.43 30.71 -16.58
N GLY A 217 14.09 30.07 -17.70
CA GLY A 217 15.04 29.35 -18.55
C GLY A 217 15.60 28.07 -17.91
N MET A 218 15.10 27.66 -16.73
CA MET A 218 15.62 26.54 -15.93
C MET A 218 15.08 25.18 -16.36
N TRP A 219 14.88 24.98 -17.67
CA TRP A 219 14.39 23.72 -18.26
C TRP A 219 15.22 22.49 -17.86
N THR A 220 16.45 22.72 -17.44
CA THR A 220 17.41 21.72 -17.05
C THR A 220 18.00 22.04 -15.69
N PHE A 221 18.25 21.02 -14.87
CA PHE A 221 18.98 21.15 -13.61
C PHE A 221 20.50 21.10 -13.87
N ASP A 222 20.95 21.99 -14.74
CA ASP A 222 22.35 22.16 -15.15
C ASP A 222 23.18 22.89 -14.09
N ALA A 223 24.50 23.00 -14.30
CA ALA A 223 25.41 23.63 -13.33
C ALA A 223 24.99 25.06 -12.95
N HIS A 224 24.47 25.84 -13.91
CA HIS A 224 23.99 27.20 -13.66
C HIS A 224 22.70 27.23 -12.82
N THR A 225 21.71 26.40 -13.15
CA THR A 225 20.47 26.27 -12.36
C THR A 225 20.77 25.73 -10.96
N ARG A 226 21.67 24.75 -10.86
CA ARG A 226 22.20 24.24 -9.59
C ARG A 226 22.83 25.35 -8.79
N GLU A 227 23.82 26.06 -9.32
CA GLU A 227 24.52 27.13 -8.62
C GLU A 227 23.59 28.25 -8.17
N ARG A 228 22.60 28.61 -9.00
CA ARG A 228 21.56 29.60 -8.66
C ARG A 228 20.66 29.11 -7.52
N LEU A 229 20.25 27.85 -7.54
CA LEU A 229 19.46 27.26 -6.45
C LEU A 229 20.31 26.97 -5.20
N HIS A 230 21.60 26.67 -5.35
CA HIS A 230 22.55 26.42 -4.26
C HIS A 230 22.90 27.72 -3.52
N SER A 231 23.22 28.78 -4.27
CA SER A 231 23.49 30.12 -3.72
C SER A 231 22.27 30.68 -2.98
N THR A 232 21.07 30.34 -3.44
CA THR A 232 19.82 30.74 -2.78
C THR A 232 19.51 29.90 -1.52
N ASN A 233 19.89 28.62 -1.51
CA ASN A 233 19.57 27.67 -0.42
C ASN A 233 20.68 27.49 0.64
N GLN A 234 21.83 28.17 0.52
CA GLN A 234 22.96 28.10 1.47
C GLN A 234 23.32 26.65 1.92
N CYS A 235 23.32 25.68 1.01
CA CYS A 235 23.70 24.30 1.38
C CYS A 235 25.15 24.36 1.92
N ASN A 236 25.37 24.02 3.20
CA ASN A 236 26.68 24.11 3.85
C ASN A 236 27.68 23.19 3.14
N LEU A 237 28.54 23.77 2.30
CA LEU A 237 29.60 23.06 1.60
C LEU A 237 30.78 22.91 2.56
N THR A 238 31.23 21.68 2.84
CA THR A 238 32.57 21.49 3.42
C THR A 238 33.60 21.47 2.29
N SER A 239 34.84 21.88 2.57
CA SER A 239 35.92 21.96 1.57
C SER A 239 36.31 20.58 0.99
N ALA A 240 35.93 19.48 1.62
CA ALA A 240 36.09 18.12 1.10
C ALA A 240 35.05 17.80 0.00
N ASP A 241 33.80 18.25 0.16
CA ASP A 241 32.70 17.99 -0.79
C ASP A 241 32.90 18.66 -2.16
N VAL A 242 33.68 19.74 -2.18
CA VAL A 242 34.06 20.48 -3.39
C VAL A 242 35.19 19.77 -4.15
N ALA A 243 36.07 19.04 -3.44
CA ALA A 243 37.21 18.33 -4.03
C ALA A 243 36.79 17.02 -4.73
N ASP A 244 35.73 16.37 -4.23
CA ASP A 244 35.23 15.09 -4.75
C ASP A 244 34.11 15.25 -5.80
N GLY A 245 33.67 16.48 -6.10
CA GLY A 245 32.70 16.77 -7.16
C GLY A 245 31.27 16.27 -6.93
N VAL A 246 30.95 15.72 -5.76
CA VAL A 246 29.61 15.21 -5.41
C VAL A 246 28.78 16.31 -4.77
N ILE A 247 28.33 17.28 -5.58
CA ILE A 247 27.43 18.34 -5.10
C ILE A 247 26.02 18.06 -5.59
N THR A 248 25.21 17.38 -4.78
CA THR A 248 23.75 17.32 -4.98
C THR A 248 23.02 17.64 -3.68
N CYS A 249 22.57 18.89 -3.56
CA CYS A 249 21.63 19.29 -2.51
C CYS A 249 20.26 18.70 -2.89
N THR A 250 19.94 17.51 -2.38
CA THR A 250 18.69 16.76 -2.67
C THR A 250 17.44 17.64 -2.48
N ALA A 251 17.50 18.60 -1.55
CA ALA A 251 16.45 19.60 -1.34
C ALA A 251 16.23 20.49 -2.57
N ALA A 252 17.29 21.05 -3.17
CA ALA A 252 17.20 21.89 -4.36
C ALA A 252 16.68 21.10 -5.58
N PHE A 253 17.05 19.82 -5.69
CA PHE A 253 16.54 18.94 -6.72
C PHE A 253 15.04 18.63 -6.53
N LEU A 254 14.65 18.16 -5.34
CA LEU A 254 13.26 17.85 -5.01
C LEU A 254 12.35 19.07 -5.19
N LEU A 255 12.90 20.26 -4.95
CA LEU A 255 12.25 21.54 -5.15
C LEU A 255 11.94 21.82 -6.61
N TRP A 256 12.95 21.69 -7.48
CA TRP A 256 12.82 21.89 -8.92
C TRP A 256 11.82 20.91 -9.57
N VAL A 257 11.79 19.65 -9.12
CA VAL A 257 10.84 18.63 -9.62
C VAL A 257 9.50 18.62 -8.89
N SER A 258 9.35 19.37 -7.80
CA SER A 258 8.17 19.29 -6.93
C SER A 258 6.82 19.53 -7.62
N PRO A 259 6.66 20.43 -8.60
CA PRO A 259 5.35 20.60 -9.24
C PRO A 259 4.98 19.39 -10.12
N VAL A 260 5.98 18.70 -10.67
CA VAL A 260 5.81 17.44 -11.40
C VAL A 260 5.39 16.33 -10.44
N ILE A 261 6.06 16.21 -9.28
CA ILE A 261 5.68 15.26 -8.23
C ILE A 261 4.26 15.53 -7.74
N LEU A 262 3.92 16.81 -7.49
CA LEU A 262 2.59 17.23 -7.07
C LEU A 262 1.53 16.87 -8.09
N SER A 263 1.82 17.07 -9.38
CA SER A 263 0.92 16.71 -10.46
C SER A 263 0.69 15.19 -10.52
N ALA A 264 1.77 14.40 -10.44
CA ALA A 264 1.68 12.94 -10.40
C ALA A 264 0.89 12.44 -9.20
N ALA A 265 1.15 12.97 -7.99
CA ALA A 265 0.39 12.65 -6.79
C ALA A 265 -1.09 13.03 -6.91
N SER A 266 -1.38 14.19 -7.50
CA SER A 266 -2.77 14.63 -7.75
C SER A 266 -3.47 13.74 -8.75
N LEU A 267 -2.79 13.26 -9.80
CA LEU A 267 -3.36 12.27 -10.73
C LEU A 267 -3.68 10.95 -10.02
N ILE A 268 -2.79 10.47 -9.15
CA ILE A 268 -2.99 9.28 -8.34
C ILE A 268 -4.25 9.44 -7.46
N PHE A 269 -4.39 10.57 -6.76
CA PHE A 269 -5.58 10.84 -5.95
C PHE A 269 -6.85 11.03 -6.79
N ALA A 270 -6.74 11.66 -7.95
CA ALA A 270 -7.86 11.79 -8.87
C ALA A 270 -8.40 10.41 -9.28
N LEU A 271 -7.53 9.50 -9.73
CA LEU A 271 -7.93 8.15 -10.13
C LEU A 271 -8.51 7.36 -8.95
N PHE A 272 -7.96 7.55 -7.75
CA PHE A 272 -8.46 6.95 -6.53
C PHE A 272 -9.87 7.39 -6.15
N PHE A 273 -10.12 8.70 -6.11
CA PHE A 273 -11.45 9.20 -5.77
C PHE A 273 -12.46 8.86 -6.88
N SER A 274 -12.03 8.74 -8.14
CA SER A 274 -12.87 8.15 -9.21
C SER A 274 -13.22 6.68 -8.90
N LEU A 275 -12.25 5.91 -8.40
CA LEU A 275 -12.43 4.52 -7.95
C LEU A 275 -13.45 4.40 -6.80
N ILE A 276 -13.33 5.24 -5.77
CA ILE A 276 -14.30 5.27 -4.67
C ILE A 276 -15.67 5.72 -5.17
N ALA A 277 -15.74 6.72 -6.05
CA ALA A 277 -17.02 7.21 -6.59
C ALA A 277 -17.81 6.07 -7.25
N VAL A 278 -17.15 5.26 -8.08
CA VAL A 278 -17.78 4.08 -8.71
C VAL A 278 -18.23 3.08 -7.66
N ARG A 279 -17.40 2.76 -6.66
CA ARG A 279 -17.76 1.80 -5.60
C ARG A 279 -18.91 2.28 -4.70
N ALA A 280 -18.95 3.57 -4.39
CA ALA A 280 -19.96 4.18 -3.53
C ALA A 280 -21.40 4.02 -4.07
N ARG A 281 -21.55 3.77 -5.37
CA ARG A 281 -22.84 3.53 -6.02
C ARG A 281 -23.37 2.11 -5.84
N PHE A 282 -22.47 1.11 -5.77
CA PHE A 282 -22.83 -0.31 -5.81
C PHE A 282 -22.79 -1.00 -4.45
N ASP A 283 -22.00 -0.46 -3.52
CA ASP A 283 -22.02 -0.94 -2.14
C ASP A 283 -23.30 -0.41 -1.45
N SER A 284 -24.40 -1.14 -1.68
CA SER A 284 -25.65 -1.00 -0.93
C SER A 284 -25.47 -1.45 0.52
N GLY A 285 -24.41 -2.19 0.84
CA GLY A 285 -23.91 -2.28 2.20
C GLY A 285 -23.18 -0.99 2.56
N VAL A 286 -23.37 -0.48 3.78
CA VAL A 286 -22.58 0.64 4.35
C VAL A 286 -21.08 0.26 4.48
N ALA A 287 -20.38 -0.07 3.39
CA ALA A 287 -18.93 -0.14 3.34
C ALA A 287 -18.46 1.30 3.45
N ASN A 288 -17.76 1.58 4.54
CA ASN A 288 -17.45 2.95 4.89
C ASN A 288 -16.38 3.46 3.91
N PRO A 289 -16.55 4.62 3.26
CA PRO A 289 -15.54 5.15 2.35
C PRO A 289 -14.16 5.29 2.99
N VAL A 290 -14.09 5.43 4.32
CA VAL A 290 -12.84 5.37 5.11
C VAL A 290 -12.05 4.07 4.89
N LEU A 291 -12.73 2.92 4.77
CA LEU A 291 -12.07 1.63 4.54
C LEU A 291 -11.40 1.60 3.17
N HIS A 292 -12.05 2.11 2.13
CA HIS A 292 -11.43 2.15 0.80
C HIS A 292 -10.23 3.10 0.74
N VAL A 293 -10.23 4.16 1.55
CA VAL A 293 -9.04 5.00 1.77
C VAL A 293 -7.91 4.22 2.43
N VAL A 294 -8.22 3.42 3.45
CA VAL A 294 -7.23 2.56 4.10
C VAL A 294 -6.64 1.54 3.13
N GLU A 295 -7.50 0.82 2.40
CA GLU A 295 -7.10 -0.18 1.40
C GLU A 295 -6.22 0.45 0.32
N PHE A 296 -6.59 1.62 -0.16
CA PHE A 296 -5.83 2.31 -1.19
C PHE A 296 -4.50 2.85 -0.71
N MET A 297 -4.44 3.42 0.49
CA MET A 297 -3.18 3.84 1.10
C MET A 297 -2.22 2.66 1.25
N LEU A 298 -2.71 1.48 1.66
CA LEU A 298 -1.91 0.26 1.71
C LEU A 298 -1.39 -0.16 0.33
N MET A 299 -2.25 -0.12 -0.70
CA MET A 299 -1.85 -0.45 -2.06
C MET A 299 -0.78 0.52 -2.60
N ILE A 300 -0.95 1.83 -2.38
CA ILE A 300 0.07 2.83 -2.75
C ILE A 300 1.37 2.55 -2.03
N CYS A 301 1.36 2.33 -0.71
CA CYS A 301 2.59 2.18 0.06
C CYS A 301 3.32 0.89 -0.33
N ALA A 302 2.60 -0.21 -0.54
CA ALA A 302 3.19 -1.48 -0.99
C ALA A 302 3.79 -1.36 -2.40
N PHE A 303 3.06 -0.73 -3.33
CA PHE A 303 3.56 -0.51 -4.69
C PHE A 303 4.70 0.52 -4.73
N GLY A 304 4.68 1.54 -3.87
CA GLY A 304 5.76 2.51 -3.73
C GLY A 304 7.04 1.90 -3.19
N VAL A 305 6.95 0.96 -2.23
CA VAL A 305 8.10 0.15 -1.80
C VAL A 305 8.66 -0.67 -2.97
N TRP A 306 7.80 -1.28 -3.79
CA TRP A 306 8.23 -2.00 -4.99
C TRP A 306 8.93 -1.08 -6.01
N CYS A 307 8.36 0.09 -6.29
CA CYS A 307 8.97 1.08 -7.18
C CYS A 307 10.32 1.57 -6.64
N ALA A 308 10.42 1.88 -5.35
CA ALA A 308 11.65 2.30 -4.71
C ALA A 308 12.74 1.23 -4.81
N ALA A 309 12.41 -0.03 -4.48
CA ALA A 309 13.33 -1.15 -4.62
C ALA A 309 13.79 -1.35 -6.08
N SER A 310 12.91 -1.07 -7.04
CA SER A 310 13.19 -1.23 -8.48
C SER A 310 14.10 -0.13 -9.05
N ILE A 311 14.09 1.07 -8.48
CA ILE A 311 14.90 2.21 -8.95
C ILE A 311 16.18 2.42 -8.14
N ALA A 312 16.38 1.68 -7.05
CA ALA A 312 17.53 1.85 -6.15
C ALA A 312 18.87 1.78 -6.88
N GLY A 313 19.02 0.90 -7.89
CA GLY A 313 20.28 0.79 -8.64
C GLY A 313 20.62 1.98 -9.54
N ALA A 314 19.66 2.84 -9.88
CA ALA A 314 19.93 4.11 -10.57
C ALA A 314 20.36 5.21 -9.60
N GLY A 315 19.92 5.16 -8.35
CA GLY A 315 20.23 6.19 -7.36
C GLY A 315 19.54 5.89 -6.04
N MET A 316 20.34 5.51 -5.04
CA MET A 316 19.81 5.04 -3.76
C MET A 316 19.14 6.15 -2.95
N GLN A 317 19.58 7.42 -3.08
CA GLN A 317 18.97 8.54 -2.37
C GLN A 317 17.49 8.76 -2.74
N LEU A 318 17.16 8.65 -4.04
CA LEU A 318 15.78 8.77 -4.50
C LEU A 318 14.93 7.58 -4.01
N ALA A 319 15.47 6.37 -4.09
CA ALA A 319 14.81 5.17 -3.57
C ALA A 319 14.54 5.26 -2.06
N HIS A 320 15.54 5.68 -1.27
CA HIS A 320 15.41 5.89 0.18
C HIS A 320 14.33 6.94 0.51
N SER A 321 14.24 8.00 -0.29
CA SER A 321 13.19 9.02 -0.14
C SER A 321 11.79 8.46 -0.36
N VAL A 322 11.59 7.66 -1.42
CA VAL A 322 10.30 7.00 -1.70
C VAL A 322 9.97 5.96 -0.61
N MET A 323 10.97 5.19 -0.14
CA MET A 323 10.83 4.25 0.97
C MET A 323 10.40 4.95 2.26
N ALA A 324 11.02 6.09 2.59
CA ALA A 324 10.68 6.87 3.77
C ALA A 324 9.24 7.40 3.71
N ILE A 325 8.80 7.91 2.55
CA ILE A 325 7.41 8.34 2.32
C ILE A 325 6.44 7.15 2.52
N CYS A 326 6.72 6.00 1.92
CA CYS A 326 5.85 4.82 2.04
C CYS A 326 5.81 4.28 3.48
N GLY A 327 6.97 4.27 4.16
CA GLY A 327 7.08 3.87 5.57
C GLY A 327 6.31 4.81 6.51
N ALA A 328 6.41 6.12 6.30
CA ALA A 328 5.61 7.11 7.01
C ALA A 328 4.10 6.91 6.75
N GLY A 329 3.74 6.52 5.53
CA GLY A 329 2.36 6.17 5.17
C GLY A 329 1.81 4.96 5.91
N PHE A 330 2.59 3.88 5.96
CA PHE A 330 2.23 2.71 6.76
C PHE A 330 2.07 3.06 8.24
N PHE A 331 2.92 3.92 8.79
CA PHE A 331 2.80 4.41 10.17
C PHE A 331 1.57 5.29 10.39
N GLY A 332 1.32 6.27 9.52
CA GLY A 332 0.16 7.14 9.61
C GLY A 332 -1.15 6.34 9.53
N LEU A 333 -1.19 5.35 8.64
CA LEU A 333 -2.33 4.47 8.51
C LEU A 333 -2.55 3.57 9.73
N ALA A 334 -1.47 2.98 10.26
CA ALA A 334 -1.50 2.20 11.48
C ALA A 334 -2.05 3.02 12.66
N LEU A 335 -1.64 4.29 12.77
CA LEU A 335 -2.13 5.21 13.79
C LEU A 335 -3.64 5.51 13.61
N VAL A 336 -4.08 5.82 12.39
CA VAL A 336 -5.51 6.05 12.09
C VAL A 336 -6.35 4.82 12.42
N LEU A 337 -5.86 3.62 12.09
CA LEU A 337 -6.54 2.37 12.42
C LEU A 337 -6.61 2.14 13.93
N LEU A 338 -5.53 2.39 14.67
CA LEU A 338 -5.51 2.27 16.13
C LEU A 338 -6.48 3.26 16.79
N ILE A 339 -6.48 4.54 16.38
CA ILE A 339 -7.41 5.56 16.88
C ILE A 339 -8.86 5.21 16.53
N SER A 340 -9.09 4.72 15.31
CA SER A 340 -10.43 4.29 14.88
C SER A 340 -10.92 3.10 15.71
N LEU A 341 -10.08 2.10 15.96
CA LEU A 341 -10.44 0.96 16.80
C LEU A 341 -10.68 1.36 18.27
N GLN A 342 -10.05 2.43 18.75
CA GLN A 342 -10.29 2.98 20.09
C GLN A 342 -11.65 3.67 20.24
N SER A 343 -12.15 4.35 19.20
CA SER A 343 -13.44 5.05 19.25
C SER A 343 -14.66 4.10 19.20
N ALA A 344 -14.43 2.82 18.86
CA ALA A 344 -15.44 1.76 18.76
C ALA A 344 -16.16 1.41 20.07
N GLY A 345 -15.54 1.72 21.21
CA GLY A 345 -16.07 1.43 22.55
C GLY A 345 -17.10 2.44 23.07
N GLY A 346 -17.47 3.46 22.29
CA GLY A 346 -18.51 4.45 22.66
C GLY A 346 -19.83 4.21 21.93
N GLU A 347 -20.96 4.30 22.64
CA GLU A 347 -22.34 4.10 22.13
C GLU A 347 -22.83 5.14 21.08
N GLY A 348 -21.95 5.87 20.40
CA GLY A 348 -22.32 6.87 19.38
C GLY A 348 -22.20 6.35 17.94
N GLN A 349 -22.69 7.11 16.94
CA GLN A 349 -22.70 6.77 15.51
C GLN A 349 -21.33 6.32 14.91
N MET A 350 -20.20 6.69 15.53
CA MET A 350 -18.86 6.14 15.25
C MET A 350 -18.75 4.62 15.47
N ALA A 351 -19.67 4.01 16.24
CA ALA A 351 -19.78 2.58 16.47
C ALA A 351 -20.11 1.77 15.21
N LEU A 352 -20.77 2.36 14.19
CA LEU A 352 -21.10 1.61 12.97
C LEU A 352 -19.88 1.42 12.06
N VAL A 353 -19.07 2.48 11.90
CA VAL A 353 -17.80 2.48 11.14
C VAL A 353 -16.83 1.47 11.74
N THR A 354 -16.71 1.53 13.06
CA THR A 354 -15.79 0.69 13.82
C THR A 354 -16.26 -0.74 14.00
N ARG A 355 -17.55 -1.02 14.16
CA ARG A 355 -18.07 -2.41 14.18
C ARG A 355 -17.90 -3.12 12.83
N LYS A 356 -17.97 -2.40 11.71
CA LYS A 356 -17.74 -2.98 10.37
C LYS A 356 -16.25 -3.13 10.05
N LEU A 357 -15.43 -2.12 10.35
CA LEU A 357 -13.96 -2.23 10.27
C LEU A 357 -13.48 -3.39 11.15
N HIS A 358 -14.01 -3.49 12.37
CA HIS A 358 -13.82 -4.64 13.25
C HIS A 358 -14.26 -5.94 12.56
N ARG A 359 -15.45 -6.01 11.97
CA ARG A 359 -15.93 -7.24 11.29
C ARG A 359 -15.03 -7.67 10.12
N ILE A 360 -14.47 -6.73 9.36
CA ILE A 360 -13.63 -7.02 8.19
C ILE A 360 -12.20 -7.38 8.60
N VAL A 361 -11.59 -6.60 9.52
CA VAL A 361 -10.29 -6.94 10.11
C VAL A 361 -10.41 -8.30 10.81
N MET A 362 -11.46 -8.54 11.59
CA MET A 362 -11.68 -9.85 12.23
C MET A 362 -12.01 -10.96 11.22
N GLY A 363 -12.61 -10.61 10.08
CA GLY A 363 -12.93 -11.54 8.99
C GLY A 363 -11.72 -11.99 8.17
N SER A 364 -10.68 -11.14 8.03
CA SER A 364 -9.48 -11.45 7.24
C SER A 364 -8.24 -11.58 8.13
N GLU A 365 -7.61 -12.75 8.07
CA GLU A 365 -6.35 -13.01 8.77
C GLU A 365 -5.18 -12.20 8.19
N TRP A 366 -5.19 -11.94 6.88
CA TRP A 366 -4.17 -11.11 6.22
C TRP A 366 -4.29 -9.64 6.64
N ALA A 367 -5.51 -9.13 6.77
CA ALA A 367 -5.74 -7.77 7.28
C ALA A 367 -5.25 -7.63 8.73
N ARG A 368 -5.50 -8.63 9.58
CA ARG A 368 -4.94 -8.69 10.94
C ARG A 368 -3.42 -8.77 10.95
N ALA A 369 -2.84 -9.63 10.12
CA ALA A 369 -1.39 -9.80 10.06
C ALA A 369 -0.67 -8.53 9.58
N LEU A 370 -1.26 -7.83 8.61
CA LEU A 370 -0.78 -6.56 8.11
C LEU A 370 -0.91 -5.45 9.18
N LEU A 371 -2.04 -5.42 9.89
CA LEU A 371 -2.21 -4.52 11.03
C LEU A 371 -1.14 -4.80 12.10
N VAL A 372 -0.91 -6.07 12.46
CA VAL A 372 0.14 -6.44 13.42
C VAL A 372 1.50 -5.99 12.90
N TYR A 373 1.86 -6.32 11.66
CA TYR A 373 3.13 -5.91 11.05
C TYR A 373 3.33 -4.40 11.15
N CYS A 374 2.42 -3.61 10.55
CA CYS A 374 2.49 -2.14 10.50
C CYS A 374 2.43 -1.47 11.88
N CYS A 375 1.63 -2.01 12.80
CA CYS A 375 1.46 -1.43 14.13
C CYS A 375 2.55 -1.88 15.10
N THR A 376 3.36 -2.91 14.83
CA THR A 376 4.28 -3.51 15.83
C THR A 376 5.12 -2.45 16.60
N PRO A 377 5.81 -1.50 15.94
CA PRO A 377 6.63 -0.50 16.66
C PRO A 377 5.77 0.44 17.52
N LEU A 378 4.66 0.93 16.96
CA LEU A 378 3.73 1.84 17.64
C LEU A 378 2.94 1.14 18.75
N PHE A 379 2.67 -0.14 18.59
CA PHE A 379 1.92 -0.96 19.52
C PHE A 379 2.72 -1.15 20.82
N PHE A 380 4.02 -1.40 20.75
CA PHE A 380 4.87 -1.47 21.94
C PHE A 380 4.94 -0.13 22.68
N LEU A 381 5.09 0.98 21.95
CA LEU A 381 5.04 2.32 22.54
C LEU A 381 3.68 2.61 23.18
N TYR A 382 2.59 2.27 22.49
CA TYR A 382 1.24 2.44 23.01
C TYR A 382 0.98 1.58 24.25
N LEU A 383 1.47 0.34 24.29
CA LEU A 383 1.38 -0.52 25.48
C LEU A 383 2.15 0.08 26.64
N ALA A 384 3.36 0.58 26.41
CA ALA A 384 4.13 1.27 27.43
C ALA A 384 3.38 2.49 27.99
N PHE A 385 2.81 3.33 27.12
CA PHE A 385 1.98 4.47 27.54
C PHE A 385 0.71 4.05 28.25
N SER A 386 0.08 2.94 27.84
CA SER A 386 -1.10 2.39 28.52
C SER A 386 -0.75 1.89 29.93
N CYS A 387 0.41 1.26 30.11
CA CYS A 387 0.95 0.90 31.42
C CYS A 387 1.19 2.14 32.28
N VAL A 388 1.84 3.17 31.74
CA VAL A 388 2.10 4.43 32.44
C VAL A 388 0.80 5.11 32.85
N ASN A 389 -0.19 5.18 31.96
CA ASN A 389 -1.52 5.73 32.25
C ASN A 389 -2.20 4.96 33.38
N GLN A 390 -2.16 3.62 33.35
CA GLN A 390 -2.73 2.79 34.40
C GLN A 390 -2.00 2.97 35.75
N CYS A 391 -0.67 3.11 35.73
CA CYS A 391 0.11 3.46 36.91
C CYS A 391 -0.27 4.85 37.45
N ALA A 392 -0.39 5.86 36.59
CA ALA A 392 -0.80 7.21 36.97
C ALA A 392 -2.21 7.25 37.57
N ARG A 393 -3.16 6.47 37.04
CA ARG A 393 -4.51 6.31 37.62
C ARG A 393 -4.47 5.70 39.02
N LYS A 394 -3.64 4.67 39.22
CA LYS A 394 -3.47 4.02 40.54
C LYS A 394 -2.80 4.94 41.56
N LEU A 395 -1.77 5.68 41.13
CA LEU A 395 -1.09 6.70 41.95
C LEU A 395 -2.06 7.84 42.32
N GLY A 396 -2.82 8.37 41.37
CA GLY A 396 -3.84 9.39 41.65
C GLY A 396 -4.94 8.91 42.60
N ALA A 397 -5.34 7.63 42.52
CA ALA A 397 -6.25 7.01 43.48
C ALA A 397 -5.63 6.79 44.87
N ALA A 398 -4.30 6.65 44.96
CA ALA A 398 -3.58 6.50 46.22
C ALA A 398 -3.31 7.83 46.94
N PHE A 399 -3.21 8.94 46.19
CA PHE A 399 -2.93 10.29 46.73
C PHE A 399 -4.19 11.18 46.92
N GLY A 400 -5.36 10.76 46.42
CA GLY A 400 -6.61 11.52 46.48
C GLY A 400 -7.52 11.18 47.67
N ARG A 401 -7.57 12.09 48.65
CA ARG A 401 -8.59 12.17 49.72
C ARG A 401 -10.02 12.16 49.16
N ASP A 402 -10.96 11.63 49.94
CA ASP A 402 -12.37 11.33 49.61
C ASP A 402 -13.26 12.46 49.02
N ASN A 403 -12.75 13.66 48.78
CA ASN A 403 -13.52 14.77 48.23
C ASN A 403 -12.94 15.24 46.89
N CYS A 404 -13.61 14.82 45.81
CA CYS A 404 -13.44 15.20 44.41
C CYS A 404 -12.16 14.74 43.69
N LEU A 405 -12.33 13.94 42.61
CA LEU A 405 -11.82 14.20 41.24
C LEU A 405 -11.76 12.95 40.33
N CYS A 406 -11.93 11.74 40.85
CA CYS A 406 -11.71 10.52 40.05
C CYS A 406 -12.67 9.35 40.34
N LYS A 407 -13.97 9.59 40.60
CA LYS A 407 -14.92 8.47 40.54
C LYS A 407 -15.10 8.05 39.07
N PRO A 408 -14.78 6.80 38.68
CA PRO A 408 -15.13 6.30 37.36
C PRO A 408 -16.65 6.39 37.19
N PRO A 409 -17.16 6.62 35.97
CA PRO A 409 -18.59 6.71 35.73
C PRO A 409 -19.30 5.49 36.30
N HIS A 410 -20.36 5.71 37.07
CA HIS A 410 -21.11 4.69 37.83
C HIS A 410 -21.65 3.53 36.96
N GLY A 411 -21.61 3.64 35.62
CA GLY A 411 -21.96 2.57 34.68
C GLY A 411 -20.89 1.49 34.43
N GLU A 412 -19.62 1.70 34.78
CA GLU A 412 -18.57 0.70 34.51
C GLU A 412 -18.52 -0.45 35.53
N ARG A 413 -18.99 -0.25 36.77
CA ARG A 413 -19.11 -1.35 37.75
C ARG A 413 -20.25 -2.32 37.41
N GLY A 414 -21.38 -1.82 36.91
CA GLY A 414 -22.52 -2.67 36.51
C GLY A 414 -22.26 -3.48 35.22
N ALA A 415 -21.48 -2.94 34.29
CA ALA A 415 -21.07 -3.68 33.08
C ALA A 415 -20.06 -4.82 33.36
N LEU A 416 -19.36 -4.77 34.50
CA LEU A 416 -18.34 -5.75 34.89
C LEU A 416 -18.94 -7.07 35.38
N GLU A 417 -20.10 -7.02 36.03
CA GLU A 417 -20.83 -8.20 36.52
C GLU A 417 -21.74 -8.78 35.44
N ALA A 418 -22.30 -7.94 34.56
CA ALA A 418 -23.18 -8.38 33.49
C ALA A 418 -22.45 -9.06 32.29
N SER A 419 -21.14 -8.83 32.11
CA SER A 419 -20.42 -9.25 30.88
C SER A 419 -19.75 -10.63 30.96
N GLY A 420 -19.73 -11.34 32.09
CA GLY A 420 -19.06 -12.66 32.16
C GLY A 420 -17.58 -12.63 31.71
N ALA A 421 -16.86 -11.53 31.98
CA ALA A 421 -15.53 -11.31 31.44
C ALA A 421 -14.51 -12.34 31.97
N SER A 422 -13.88 -13.06 31.03
CA SER A 422 -12.85 -14.08 31.28
C SER A 422 -11.73 -13.57 32.18
N GLY A 423 -11.20 -14.42 33.08
CA GLY A 423 -10.14 -14.06 34.04
C GLY A 423 -8.87 -13.43 33.43
N ARG A 424 -8.61 -13.64 32.14
CA ARG A 424 -7.51 -13.00 31.39
C ARG A 424 -7.69 -11.48 31.20
N LEU A 425 -8.92 -11.00 31.06
CA LEU A 425 -9.21 -9.56 30.91
C LEU A 425 -8.93 -8.80 32.22
N ARG A 426 -9.08 -9.48 33.37
CA ARG A 426 -8.75 -8.92 34.69
C ARG A 426 -7.25 -8.70 34.86
N VAL A 427 -6.41 -9.64 34.40
CA VAL A 427 -4.94 -9.53 34.45
C VAL A 427 -4.44 -8.45 33.50
N ALA A 428 -4.96 -8.42 32.26
CA ALA A 428 -4.60 -7.36 31.30
C ALA A 428 -4.99 -5.97 31.82
N ARG A 429 -6.18 -5.79 32.42
CA ARG A 429 -6.60 -4.52 33.05
C ARG A 429 -5.85 -4.17 34.34
N ALA A 430 -5.13 -5.12 34.94
CA ALA A 430 -4.26 -4.82 36.07
C ALA A 430 -3.01 -4.04 35.64
N VAL A 431 -2.57 -4.21 34.39
CA VAL A 431 -1.35 -3.61 33.84
C VAL A 431 -1.65 -2.53 32.79
N LEU A 432 -2.68 -2.72 31.97
CA LEU A 432 -3.07 -1.83 30.88
C LEU A 432 -4.38 -1.11 31.19
N ASN A 433 -4.60 0.06 30.60
CA ASN A 433 -5.91 0.70 30.64
C ASN A 433 -6.96 -0.14 29.86
N ALA A 434 -8.25 0.10 30.10
CA ALA A 434 -9.34 -0.71 29.52
C ALA A 434 -9.31 -0.80 27.99
N ARG A 435 -8.79 0.26 27.34
CA ARG A 435 -8.64 0.34 25.88
C ARG A 435 -7.43 -0.42 25.36
N GLY A 436 -6.29 -0.33 26.05
CA GLY A 436 -5.09 -1.12 25.74
C GLY A 436 -5.34 -2.61 25.91
N ALA A 437 -6.06 -2.98 26.96
CA ALA A 437 -6.55 -4.34 27.13
C ALA A 437 -7.49 -4.77 25.98
N ALA A 438 -8.38 -3.89 25.50
CA ALA A 438 -9.28 -4.17 24.38
C ALA A 438 -8.57 -4.26 23.02
N VAL A 439 -7.51 -3.49 22.76
CA VAL A 439 -6.70 -3.61 21.53
C VAL A 439 -5.86 -4.88 21.55
N VAL A 440 -5.26 -5.22 22.70
CA VAL A 440 -4.59 -6.51 22.91
C VAL A 440 -5.59 -7.64 22.71
N GLU A 441 -6.80 -7.52 23.27
CA GLU A 441 -7.86 -8.50 23.07
C GLU A 441 -8.31 -8.54 21.60
N LEU A 442 -8.42 -7.43 20.89
CA LEU A 442 -8.80 -7.42 19.48
C LEU A 442 -7.77 -8.15 18.60
N ILE A 443 -6.48 -7.87 18.82
CA ILE A 443 -5.38 -8.47 18.07
C ILE A 443 -5.16 -9.92 18.49
N TYR A 444 -5.27 -10.22 19.79
CA TYR A 444 -4.89 -11.48 20.40
C TYR A 444 -6.04 -12.31 20.96
N ALA A 445 -7.32 -12.00 20.80
CA ALA A 445 -8.45 -12.83 21.30
C ALA A 445 -9.09 -13.71 20.24
N SER A 446 -8.75 -13.55 18.96
CA SER A 446 -9.22 -14.48 17.94
C SER A 446 -8.68 -15.90 18.21
N GLU A 447 -9.49 -16.94 17.96
CA GLU A 447 -9.05 -18.34 18.10
C GLU A 447 -7.90 -18.70 17.14
N ARG A 448 -7.65 -17.86 16.12
CA ARG A 448 -6.70 -18.05 15.03
C ARG A 448 -5.37 -17.28 15.19
N LYS A 449 -4.93 -17.01 16.43
CA LYS A 449 -3.73 -16.18 16.73
C LYS A 449 -2.48 -16.62 15.97
N THR A 450 -2.28 -17.93 15.90
CA THR A 450 -1.10 -18.54 15.29
C THR A 450 -1.04 -18.28 13.79
N GLN A 451 -2.17 -18.32 13.09
CA GLN A 451 -2.24 -18.01 11.66
C GLN A 451 -1.94 -16.53 11.37
N VAL A 452 -2.35 -15.62 12.27
CA VAL A 452 -2.02 -14.20 12.15
C VAL A 452 -0.50 -14.00 12.28
N LEU A 453 0.15 -14.61 13.28
CA LEU A 453 1.60 -14.53 13.47
C LEU A 453 2.38 -15.12 12.29
N VAL A 454 1.95 -16.26 11.76
CA VAL A 454 2.55 -16.88 10.56
C VAL A 454 2.40 -15.98 9.34
N LYS A 455 1.26 -15.30 9.16
CA LYS A 455 1.08 -14.35 8.06
C LYS A 455 1.92 -13.08 8.24
N THR A 456 2.12 -12.62 9.48
CA THR A 456 3.05 -11.52 9.77
C THR A 456 4.50 -11.88 9.44
N LEU A 457 4.91 -13.12 9.72
CA LEU A 457 6.22 -13.65 9.29
C LEU A 457 6.40 -13.58 7.77
N TRP A 458 5.39 -14.00 7.00
CA TRP A 458 5.43 -13.90 5.54
C TRP A 458 5.56 -12.46 5.03
N LEU A 459 4.87 -11.50 5.67
CA LEU A 459 5.01 -10.08 5.32
C LEU A 459 6.43 -9.55 5.60
N ALA A 460 7.03 -9.92 6.74
CA ALA A 460 8.40 -9.55 7.06
C ALA A 460 9.42 -10.15 6.08
N LEU A 461 9.23 -11.41 5.68
CA LEU A 461 10.06 -12.07 4.68
C LEU A 461 9.89 -11.49 3.28
N LEU A 462 8.67 -11.12 2.91
CA LEU A 462 8.42 -10.41 1.67
C LEU A 462 9.19 -9.09 1.63
N ALA A 463 9.12 -8.31 2.72
CA ALA A 463 9.86 -7.05 2.83
C ALA A 463 11.38 -7.26 2.70
N TRP A 464 11.94 -8.26 3.39
CA TRP A 464 13.34 -8.66 3.23
C TRP A 464 13.68 -9.04 1.80
N GLY A 465 12.90 -9.93 1.19
CA GLY A 465 13.10 -10.39 -0.18
C GLY A 465 13.06 -9.24 -1.18
N THR A 466 12.17 -8.28 -1.01
CA THR A 466 12.07 -7.12 -1.90
C THR A 466 13.23 -6.13 -1.73
N LEU A 467 13.64 -5.82 -0.50
CA LEU A 467 14.62 -4.76 -0.21
C LEU A 467 16.06 -5.26 -0.31
N PHE A 468 16.34 -6.41 0.28
CA PHE A 468 17.67 -7.01 0.21
C PHE A 468 17.90 -7.70 -1.14
N GLY A 469 16.87 -8.36 -1.69
CA GLY A 469 16.97 -9.01 -2.99
C GLY A 469 17.23 -8.02 -4.14
N SER A 470 16.65 -6.82 -4.10
CA SER A 470 16.98 -5.77 -5.09
C SER A 470 18.44 -5.33 -4.97
N THR A 471 18.93 -5.09 -3.75
CA THR A 471 20.33 -4.73 -3.49
C THR A 471 21.30 -5.78 -4.05
N LEU A 472 21.05 -7.07 -3.76
CA LEU A 472 21.83 -8.18 -4.32
C LEU A 472 21.76 -8.25 -5.83
N THR A 473 20.59 -7.95 -6.42
CA THR A 473 20.42 -7.90 -7.88
C THR A 473 21.32 -6.83 -8.49
N PHE A 474 21.40 -5.64 -7.88
CA PHE A 474 22.26 -4.57 -8.39
C PHE A 474 23.75 -4.89 -8.27
N ILE A 475 24.17 -5.51 -7.17
CA ILE A 475 25.55 -6.00 -7.03
C ILE A 475 25.86 -7.05 -8.10
N GLY A 476 24.98 -8.03 -8.29
CA GLY A 476 25.14 -9.03 -9.34
C GLY A 476 25.18 -8.44 -10.76
N LEU A 477 24.37 -7.41 -11.01
CA LEU A 477 24.35 -6.68 -12.28
C LEU A 477 25.65 -5.88 -12.50
N ALA A 478 26.19 -5.22 -11.49
CA ALA A 478 27.47 -4.54 -11.60
C ALA A 478 28.61 -5.52 -11.94
N TRP A 479 28.55 -6.74 -11.39
CA TRP A 479 29.55 -7.77 -11.66
C TRP A 479 29.44 -8.23 -13.10
N LEU A 480 28.22 -8.41 -13.57
CA LEU A 480 27.97 -8.74 -14.95
C LEU A 480 28.46 -7.64 -15.90
N ILE A 481 28.28 -6.38 -15.53
CA ILE A 481 28.75 -5.22 -16.30
C ILE A 481 30.28 -5.25 -16.45
N SER A 482 31.03 -5.48 -15.37
CA SER A 482 32.51 -5.48 -15.43
C SER A 482 33.05 -6.58 -16.35
N VAL A 483 32.41 -7.75 -16.35
CA VAL A 483 32.76 -8.86 -17.24
C VAL A 483 32.39 -8.54 -18.70
N LEU A 484 31.16 -8.10 -18.96
CA LEU A 484 30.63 -7.95 -20.31
C LEU A 484 31.20 -6.73 -21.07
N LYS A 485 31.59 -5.65 -20.38
CA LYS A 485 32.14 -4.44 -21.04
C LYS A 485 33.40 -4.72 -21.88
N THR A 486 34.13 -5.80 -21.60
CA THR A 486 35.36 -6.18 -22.33
C THR A 486 35.09 -6.87 -23.68
N LEU A 487 33.85 -7.27 -23.93
CA LEU A 487 33.48 -8.09 -25.09
C LEU A 487 33.06 -7.23 -26.29
N ASN A 488 32.94 -7.87 -27.46
CA ASN A 488 32.43 -7.22 -28.66
C ASN A 488 30.93 -6.89 -28.51
N LEU A 489 30.46 -5.83 -29.19
CA LEU A 489 29.07 -5.37 -29.09
C LEU A 489 28.03 -6.46 -29.39
N GLY A 490 28.24 -7.28 -30.42
CA GLY A 490 27.31 -8.36 -30.79
C GLY A 490 27.19 -9.44 -29.71
N VAL A 491 28.31 -9.81 -29.09
CA VAL A 491 28.38 -10.75 -27.97
C VAL A 491 27.74 -10.15 -26.73
N VAL A 492 27.99 -8.87 -26.43
CA VAL A 492 27.34 -8.15 -25.32
C VAL A 492 25.83 -8.14 -25.50
N VAL A 493 25.33 -7.77 -26.68
CA VAL A 493 23.89 -7.75 -26.99
C VAL A 493 23.27 -9.14 -26.84
N LEU A 494 23.92 -10.18 -27.37
CA LEU A 494 23.44 -11.56 -27.27
C LEU A 494 23.42 -12.06 -25.82
N LEU A 495 24.52 -11.88 -25.07
CA LEU A 495 24.61 -12.31 -23.68
C LEU A 495 23.66 -11.52 -22.79
N PHE A 496 23.54 -10.21 -23.00
CA PHE A 496 22.58 -9.37 -22.29
C PHE A 496 21.13 -9.82 -22.56
N LEU A 497 20.79 -10.15 -23.81
CA LEU A 497 19.47 -10.70 -24.14
C LEU A 497 19.22 -12.03 -23.42
N LEU A 498 20.16 -12.97 -23.46
CA LEU A 498 20.00 -14.29 -22.82
C LEU A 498 19.88 -14.17 -21.30
N ILE A 499 20.78 -13.42 -20.66
CA ILE A 499 20.79 -13.23 -19.20
C ILE A 499 19.57 -12.44 -18.76
N GLY A 500 19.21 -11.38 -19.48
CA GLY A 500 18.03 -10.59 -19.17
C GLY A 500 16.73 -11.39 -19.28
N ILE A 501 16.60 -12.29 -20.26
CA ILE A 501 15.48 -13.24 -20.33
C ILE A 501 15.45 -14.11 -19.06
N VAL A 502 16.57 -14.72 -18.66
CA VAL A 502 16.64 -15.53 -17.44
C VAL A 502 16.24 -14.72 -16.21
N MET A 503 16.73 -13.48 -16.10
CA MET A 503 16.37 -12.55 -15.02
C MET A 503 14.87 -12.28 -14.99
N PHE A 504 14.23 -12.03 -16.14
CA PHE A 504 12.77 -11.88 -16.20
C PHE A 504 12.02 -13.16 -15.80
N LEU A 505 12.58 -14.35 -16.00
CA LEU A 505 11.94 -15.61 -15.58
C LEU A 505 11.98 -15.81 -14.06
N ILE A 506 12.78 -15.04 -13.31
CA ILE A 506 12.87 -15.08 -11.85
C ILE A 506 11.84 -14.10 -11.24
N PRO A 507 10.91 -14.56 -10.39
CA PRO A 507 9.81 -13.72 -9.88
C PRO A 507 10.24 -12.50 -9.07
N ILE A 508 11.40 -12.56 -8.42
CA ILE A 508 11.89 -11.54 -7.47
C ILE A 508 12.62 -10.41 -8.19
N VAL A 509 13.12 -10.64 -9.42
CA VAL A 509 13.95 -9.67 -10.13
C VAL A 509 13.05 -8.58 -10.74
N PRO A 510 13.23 -7.30 -10.36
CA PRO A 510 12.43 -6.22 -10.93
C PRO A 510 12.88 -5.93 -12.37
N GLY A 511 11.92 -5.87 -13.31
CA GLY A 511 12.21 -5.60 -14.73
C GLY A 511 12.94 -4.29 -14.98
N LEU A 512 12.64 -3.27 -14.18
CA LEU A 512 13.30 -1.96 -14.19
C LEU A 512 14.82 -2.07 -14.01
N ALA A 513 15.31 -2.98 -13.16
CA ALA A 513 16.75 -3.18 -12.95
C ALA A 513 17.45 -3.70 -14.21
N VAL A 514 16.77 -4.55 -14.98
CA VAL A 514 17.29 -5.06 -16.26
C VAL A 514 17.36 -3.93 -17.29
N TYR A 515 16.34 -3.08 -17.39
CA TYR A 515 16.34 -1.93 -18.30
C TYR A 515 17.42 -0.90 -17.94
N LEU A 516 17.61 -0.63 -16.64
CA LEU A 516 18.69 0.23 -16.13
C LEU A 516 20.07 -0.34 -16.49
N CYS A 517 20.29 -1.64 -16.26
CA CYS A 517 21.52 -2.31 -16.65
C CYS A 517 21.77 -2.19 -18.16
N GLY A 518 20.73 -2.37 -18.99
CA GLY A 518 20.83 -2.15 -20.44
C GLY A 518 21.33 -0.75 -20.78
N GLY A 519 20.75 0.28 -20.16
CA GLY A 519 21.15 1.68 -20.35
C GLY A 519 22.59 1.99 -19.90
N ILE A 520 23.13 1.27 -18.92
CA ILE A 520 24.53 1.46 -18.46
C ILE A 520 25.52 0.62 -19.29
N LEU A 521 25.16 -0.61 -19.63
CA LEU A 521 26.06 -1.57 -20.29
C LEU A 521 26.01 -1.44 -21.81
N VAL A 522 24.83 -1.65 -22.39
CA VAL A 522 24.67 -1.81 -23.83
C VAL A 522 24.88 -0.47 -24.52
N VAL A 523 24.39 0.63 -23.92
CA VAL A 523 24.61 1.98 -24.46
C VAL A 523 26.09 2.34 -24.44
N ASP A 524 26.81 2.05 -23.36
CA ASP A 524 28.24 2.36 -23.23
C ASP A 524 29.09 1.59 -24.25
N VAL A 525 28.81 0.30 -24.44
CA VAL A 525 29.48 -0.51 -25.46
C VAL A 525 29.07 -0.06 -26.87
N ALA A 526 27.79 0.22 -27.12
CA ALA A 526 27.31 0.63 -28.43
C ALA A 526 27.86 2.00 -28.86
N ARG A 527 27.82 3.02 -27.99
CA ARG A 527 28.34 4.37 -28.31
C ARG A 527 29.84 4.34 -28.67
N SER A 528 30.62 3.54 -27.93
CA SER A 528 32.07 3.40 -28.19
C SER A 528 32.41 2.82 -29.56
N ARG A 529 31.44 2.13 -30.19
CA ARG A 529 31.61 1.47 -31.50
C ARG A 529 30.93 2.22 -32.64
N LEU A 530 29.83 2.91 -32.36
CA LEU A 530 29.08 3.70 -33.35
C LEU A 530 29.73 5.06 -33.63
N GLY A 531 30.65 5.52 -32.77
CA GLY A 531 31.24 6.85 -32.84
C GLY A 531 30.29 7.90 -32.23
N ASP A 532 30.83 8.80 -31.40
CA ASP A 532 30.04 9.79 -30.65
C ASP A 532 30.48 11.23 -30.90
N GLU A 533 31.06 11.50 -32.08
CA GLU A 533 31.65 12.82 -32.39
C GLU A 533 30.64 13.97 -32.31
N ASP A 534 29.39 13.74 -32.73
CA ASP A 534 28.30 14.72 -32.69
C ASP A 534 27.23 14.42 -31.61
N GLY A 535 27.47 13.46 -30.72
CA GLY A 535 26.46 12.97 -29.76
C GLY A 535 25.36 12.08 -30.37
N SER A 536 25.32 11.94 -31.71
CA SER A 536 24.31 11.15 -32.43
C SER A 536 24.43 9.64 -32.14
N GLY A 537 25.65 9.14 -31.96
CA GLY A 537 25.93 7.76 -31.57
C GLY A 537 25.35 7.40 -30.19
N PHE A 538 25.41 8.33 -29.24
CA PHE A 538 24.81 8.14 -27.92
C PHE A 538 23.28 8.00 -27.97
N TYR A 539 22.58 8.90 -28.68
CA TYR A 539 21.11 8.81 -28.81
C TYR A 539 20.67 7.59 -29.62
N LEU A 540 21.42 7.22 -30.66
CA LEU A 540 21.18 5.99 -31.41
C LEU A 540 21.38 4.75 -30.52
N ALA A 541 22.41 4.74 -29.69
CA ALA A 541 22.67 3.66 -28.73
C ALA A 541 21.53 3.53 -27.69
N ILE A 542 20.95 4.64 -27.21
CA ILE A 542 19.75 4.65 -26.37
C ILE A 542 18.56 4.02 -27.10
N ALA A 543 18.32 4.42 -28.35
CA ALA A 543 17.20 3.90 -29.14
C ALA A 543 17.33 2.39 -29.40
N LEU A 544 18.52 1.93 -29.80
CA LEU A 544 18.81 0.51 -30.03
C LEU A 544 18.65 -0.31 -28.75
N THR A 545 19.17 0.18 -27.64
CA THR A 545 19.05 -0.49 -26.34
C THR A 545 17.61 -0.54 -25.86
N SER A 546 16.85 0.54 -26.06
CA SER A 546 15.41 0.58 -25.74
C SER A 546 14.63 -0.46 -26.56
N GLY A 547 14.94 -0.57 -27.86
CA GLY A 547 14.38 -1.61 -28.74
C GLY A 547 14.74 -3.03 -28.30
N LEU A 548 15.99 -3.25 -27.91
CA LEU A 548 16.47 -4.54 -27.38
C LEU A 548 15.74 -4.92 -26.08
N CYS A 549 15.66 -4.01 -25.11
CA CYS A 549 14.95 -4.21 -23.85
C CYS A 549 13.45 -4.47 -24.07
N TYR A 550 12.84 -3.75 -25.01
CA TYR A 550 11.45 -3.96 -25.41
C TYR A 550 11.23 -5.34 -26.04
N PHE A 551 12.08 -5.74 -26.98
CA PHE A 551 12.01 -7.07 -27.58
C PHE A 551 12.18 -8.18 -26.54
N MET A 552 13.18 -8.04 -25.67
CA MET A 552 13.43 -8.95 -24.55
C MET A 552 12.21 -9.09 -23.64
N LYS A 553 11.54 -7.96 -23.33
CA LYS A 553 10.32 -7.95 -22.53
C LYS A 553 9.18 -8.72 -23.20
N LEU A 554 8.94 -8.50 -24.49
CA LEU A 554 7.92 -9.24 -25.24
C LEU A 554 8.23 -10.75 -25.25
N LEU A 555 9.48 -11.13 -25.49
CA LEU A 555 9.91 -12.52 -25.51
C LEU A 555 9.75 -13.17 -24.13
N ALA A 556 10.22 -12.51 -23.07
CA ALA A 556 10.07 -12.99 -21.71
C ALA A 556 8.59 -13.18 -21.34
N HIS A 557 7.70 -12.28 -21.76
CA HIS A 557 6.26 -12.41 -21.56
C HIS A 557 5.68 -13.68 -22.19
N VAL A 558 6.08 -14.02 -23.43
CA VAL A 558 5.67 -15.28 -24.08
C VAL A 558 6.19 -16.48 -23.31
N LEU A 559 7.48 -16.48 -22.93
CA LEU A 559 8.09 -17.60 -22.21
C LEU A 559 7.44 -17.79 -20.83
N GLN A 560 7.17 -16.72 -20.10
CA GLN A 560 6.46 -16.77 -18.82
C GLN A 560 5.04 -17.30 -18.98
N GLN A 561 4.30 -16.91 -20.02
CA GLN A 561 2.96 -17.46 -20.29
C GLN A 561 3.01 -18.95 -20.62
N LYS A 562 3.91 -19.35 -21.53
CA LYS A 562 3.96 -20.70 -22.12
C LYS A 562 4.67 -21.73 -21.25
N LEU A 563 5.86 -21.39 -20.75
CA LEU A 563 6.67 -22.32 -19.96
C LEU A 563 6.18 -22.41 -18.52
N PHE A 564 5.79 -21.28 -17.93
CA PHE A 564 5.37 -21.23 -16.53
C PHE A 564 3.86 -21.19 -16.40
N GLY A 565 3.16 -20.23 -17.01
CA GLY A 565 1.72 -20.06 -16.83
C GLY A 565 0.90 -21.29 -17.21
N GLU A 566 1.05 -21.81 -18.43
CA GLU A 566 0.32 -22.99 -18.90
C GLU A 566 0.74 -24.28 -18.16
N ALA A 567 2.00 -24.40 -17.73
CA ALA A 567 2.49 -25.54 -16.95
C ALA A 567 2.01 -25.50 -15.50
N LEU A 568 2.17 -24.37 -14.81
CA LEU A 568 1.73 -24.16 -13.43
C LEU A 568 0.21 -24.21 -13.32
N GLY A 569 -0.52 -23.77 -14.34
CA GLY A 569 -1.98 -23.89 -14.43
C GLY A 569 -2.50 -25.32 -14.45
N SER A 570 -1.65 -26.33 -14.64
CA SER A 570 -2.05 -27.75 -14.51
C SER A 570 -2.24 -28.19 -13.07
N TYR A 571 -1.62 -27.50 -12.11
CA TYR A 571 -1.67 -27.86 -10.70
C TYR A 571 -2.86 -27.17 -10.01
N VAL A 572 -3.77 -27.98 -9.46
CA VAL A 572 -4.96 -27.49 -8.73
C VAL A 572 -4.57 -26.60 -7.54
N SER A 573 -3.49 -26.96 -6.84
CA SER A 573 -2.96 -26.18 -5.72
C SER A 573 -2.54 -24.77 -6.13
N ILE A 574 -1.97 -24.60 -7.33
CA ILE A 574 -1.55 -23.29 -7.86
C ILE A 574 -2.77 -22.51 -8.33
N ARG A 575 -3.71 -23.14 -9.04
CA ARG A 575 -4.97 -22.49 -9.44
C ARG A 575 -5.79 -21.99 -8.25
N SER A 576 -5.79 -22.74 -7.14
CA SER A 576 -6.34 -22.30 -5.86
C SER A 576 -5.54 -21.14 -5.26
N ALA A 577 -4.20 -21.19 -5.29
CA ALA A 577 -3.35 -20.13 -4.75
C ALA A 577 -3.55 -18.77 -5.46
N VAL A 578 -3.77 -18.77 -6.78
CA VAL A 578 -4.12 -17.56 -7.55
C VAL A 578 -5.61 -17.18 -7.46
N GLN A 579 -6.40 -17.95 -6.70
CA GLN A 579 -7.84 -17.76 -6.51
C GLN A 579 -8.60 -17.68 -7.85
N ILE A 580 -8.43 -18.68 -8.71
CA ILE A 580 -9.00 -18.67 -10.07
C ILE A 580 -10.53 -18.49 -10.09
N ASN A 581 -11.21 -18.95 -9.04
CA ASN A 581 -12.65 -18.86 -8.88
C ASN A 581 -13.13 -17.51 -8.31
N SER A 582 -12.24 -16.62 -7.88
CA SER A 582 -12.60 -15.32 -7.31
C SER A 582 -13.22 -14.37 -8.34
N GLU A 583 -14.09 -13.46 -7.88
CA GLU A 583 -14.68 -12.43 -8.74
C GLU A 583 -13.62 -11.53 -9.39
N LEU A 584 -12.54 -11.23 -8.66
CA LEU A 584 -11.39 -10.47 -9.16
C LEU A 584 -10.77 -11.17 -10.38
N MET A 585 -10.47 -12.46 -10.25
CA MET A 585 -9.82 -13.21 -11.33
C MET A 585 -10.77 -13.42 -12.52
N ARG A 586 -12.06 -13.63 -12.27
CA ARG A 586 -13.10 -13.67 -13.32
C ARG A 586 -13.22 -12.34 -14.07
N ALA A 587 -13.11 -11.20 -13.37
CA ALA A 587 -13.11 -9.88 -13.98
C ALA A 587 -11.86 -9.64 -14.83
N ILE A 588 -10.68 -10.03 -14.34
CA ILE A 588 -9.43 -10.00 -15.11
C ILE A 588 -9.57 -10.87 -16.37
N LYS A 589 -10.06 -12.11 -16.23
CA LYS A 589 -10.34 -13.01 -17.35
C LYS A 589 -11.27 -12.34 -18.37
N TYR A 590 -12.38 -11.75 -17.94
CA TYR A 590 -13.31 -11.03 -18.81
C TYR A 590 -12.63 -9.91 -19.61
N ILE A 591 -11.80 -9.08 -18.97
CA ILE A 591 -11.11 -7.97 -19.64
C ILE A 591 -10.10 -8.49 -20.67
N VAL A 592 -9.33 -9.50 -20.29
CA VAL A 592 -8.26 -10.07 -21.12
C VAL A 592 -8.84 -10.80 -22.33
N MET A 593 -10.05 -11.37 -22.23
CA MET A 593 -10.77 -12.01 -23.34
C MET A 593 -11.41 -11.03 -24.34
N GLN A 594 -11.60 -9.75 -24.00
CA GLN A 594 -12.27 -8.81 -24.91
C GLN A 594 -11.49 -8.69 -26.24
N PRO A 595 -12.14 -8.69 -27.41
CA PRO A 595 -11.44 -8.50 -28.68
C PRO A 595 -10.83 -7.09 -28.77
N GLY A 596 -9.72 -6.97 -29.52
CA GLY A 596 -9.01 -5.70 -29.72
C GLY A 596 -8.11 -5.24 -28.58
N LEU A 597 -7.60 -4.01 -28.71
CA LEU A 597 -6.74 -3.32 -27.76
C LEU A 597 -7.58 -2.35 -26.94
N THR A 598 -8.06 -2.79 -25.77
CA THR A 598 -8.79 -1.91 -24.84
C THR A 598 -7.82 -1.31 -23.83
N LEU A 599 -8.10 -0.07 -23.39
CA LEU A 599 -7.31 0.58 -22.34
C LEU A 599 -7.29 -0.25 -21.03
N SER A 600 -8.40 -0.91 -20.69
CA SER A 600 -8.47 -1.82 -19.55
C SER A 600 -7.50 -2.99 -19.64
N LYS A 601 -7.31 -3.54 -20.85
CA LYS A 601 -6.36 -4.63 -21.11
C LYS A 601 -4.92 -4.13 -21.03
N VAL A 602 -4.62 -2.98 -21.63
CA VAL A 602 -3.30 -2.33 -21.53
C VAL A 602 -2.94 -2.07 -20.06
N CYS A 603 -3.87 -1.53 -19.27
CA CYS A 603 -3.62 -1.27 -17.85
C CYS A 603 -3.32 -2.55 -17.07
N ILE A 604 -3.99 -3.68 -17.34
CA ILE A 604 -3.65 -4.97 -16.72
C ILE A 604 -2.23 -5.40 -17.09
N LEU A 605 -1.92 -5.39 -18.39
CA LEU A 605 -0.64 -5.92 -18.91
C LEU A 605 0.56 -5.05 -18.56
N CYS A 606 0.38 -3.73 -18.51
CA CYS A 606 1.45 -2.79 -18.18
C CYS A 606 1.49 -2.39 -16.71
N GLY A 607 0.35 -2.39 -16.00
CA GLY A 607 0.27 -1.97 -14.61
C GLY A 607 0.57 -3.07 -13.60
N GLY A 608 0.33 -4.33 -13.95
CA GLY A 608 0.62 -5.47 -13.09
C GLY A 608 2.12 -5.79 -13.00
N PRO A 609 2.59 -6.43 -11.91
CA PRO A 609 3.97 -6.91 -11.82
C PRO A 609 4.28 -7.90 -12.94
N ASP A 610 5.46 -7.75 -13.54
CA ASP A 610 5.88 -8.41 -14.78
C ASP A 610 5.67 -9.92 -14.79
N TRP A 611 6.31 -10.65 -13.86
CA TRP A 611 6.25 -12.10 -13.83
C TRP A 611 4.85 -12.62 -13.45
N PRO A 612 4.22 -12.16 -12.34
CA PRO A 612 2.88 -12.63 -11.96
C PRO A 612 1.82 -12.41 -13.03
N THR A 613 1.81 -11.24 -13.68
CA THR A 613 0.81 -10.90 -14.71
C THR A 613 0.90 -11.85 -15.90
N SER A 614 2.11 -12.12 -16.36
CA SER A 614 2.40 -13.00 -17.50
C SER A 614 2.04 -14.45 -17.19
N VAL A 615 2.41 -14.94 -16.00
CA VAL A 615 2.10 -16.30 -15.55
C VAL A 615 0.59 -16.47 -15.37
N ILE A 616 -0.10 -15.50 -14.75
CA ILE A 616 -1.57 -15.51 -14.60
C ILE A 616 -2.25 -15.56 -15.96
N CYS A 617 -1.79 -14.77 -16.95
CA CYS A 617 -2.33 -14.83 -18.30
C CYS A 617 -2.20 -16.24 -18.92
N GLY A 618 -1.08 -16.93 -18.68
CA GLY A 618 -0.91 -18.33 -19.10
C GLY A 618 -1.82 -19.32 -18.35
N ILE A 619 -2.01 -19.14 -17.04
CA ILE A 619 -2.94 -19.96 -16.23
C ILE A 619 -4.38 -19.79 -16.73
N LEU A 620 -4.81 -18.55 -16.98
CA LEU A 620 -6.14 -18.24 -17.51
C LEU A 620 -6.34 -18.80 -18.91
N ARG A 621 -5.31 -18.70 -19.77
CA ARG A 621 -5.31 -19.26 -21.12
C ARG A 621 -5.46 -20.78 -21.11
N ARG A 622 -4.83 -21.50 -20.17
CA ARG A 622 -5.05 -22.96 -20.05
C ARG A 622 -6.52 -23.30 -19.79
N SER A 623 -7.20 -22.46 -19.01
CA SER A 623 -8.61 -22.66 -18.67
C SER A 623 -9.56 -22.29 -19.81
N ASP A 624 -9.09 -21.48 -20.77
CA ASP A 624 -9.89 -20.99 -21.90
C ASP A 624 -8.99 -20.66 -23.12
N PRO A 625 -8.46 -21.69 -23.79
CA PRO A 625 -7.42 -21.52 -24.82
C PRO A 625 -7.94 -20.87 -26.09
N THR A 626 -9.25 -20.95 -26.34
CA THR A 626 -9.91 -20.39 -27.52
C THR A 626 -10.12 -18.88 -27.45
N SER A 627 -10.25 -18.32 -26.23
CA SER A 627 -10.61 -16.91 -26.06
C SER A 627 -9.45 -16.00 -25.68
N ILE A 628 -8.29 -16.54 -25.26
CA ILE A 628 -7.13 -15.74 -24.83
C ILE A 628 -5.96 -15.96 -25.80
N ASN A 629 -5.79 -15.04 -26.75
CA ASN A 629 -4.72 -15.09 -27.76
C ASN A 629 -3.44 -14.39 -27.28
N THR A 630 -2.31 -15.11 -27.21
CA THR A 630 -0.99 -14.56 -26.85
C THR A 630 -0.58 -13.38 -27.72
N LEU A 631 -0.86 -13.38 -29.03
CA LEU A 631 -0.50 -12.26 -29.90
C LEU A 631 -1.23 -10.97 -29.48
N GLN A 632 -2.50 -11.09 -29.11
CA GLN A 632 -3.29 -9.95 -28.64
C GLN A 632 -2.76 -9.43 -27.29
N LEU A 633 -2.26 -10.32 -26.42
CA LEU A 633 -1.59 -9.92 -25.18
C LEU A 633 -0.28 -9.20 -25.46
N LEU A 634 0.51 -9.65 -26.43
CA LEU A 634 1.74 -8.95 -26.84
C LEU A 634 1.43 -7.57 -27.40
N VAL A 635 0.42 -7.43 -28.26
CA VAL A 635 -0.04 -6.12 -28.74
C VAL A 635 -0.50 -5.25 -27.57
N GLY A 636 -1.22 -5.84 -26.60
CA GLY A 636 -1.60 -5.19 -25.35
C GLY A 636 -0.45 -4.67 -24.49
N LEU A 637 0.71 -5.33 -24.59
CA LEU A 637 1.93 -4.99 -23.87
C LEU A 637 2.80 -3.97 -24.61
N THR A 638 2.53 -3.69 -25.89
CA THR A 638 3.31 -2.75 -26.71
C THR A 638 3.51 -1.36 -26.08
N PRO A 639 2.54 -0.77 -25.32
CA PRO A 639 2.76 0.52 -24.66
C PRO A 639 3.84 0.51 -23.58
N MET A 640 4.35 -0.66 -23.18
CA MET A 640 5.48 -0.79 -22.25
C MET A 640 6.76 -0.10 -22.74
N ILE A 641 6.90 0.16 -24.05
CA ILE A 641 8.02 0.96 -24.57
C ILE A 641 8.10 2.36 -23.94
N PHE A 642 6.94 2.97 -23.60
CA PHE A 642 6.88 4.28 -22.94
C PHE A 642 7.37 4.24 -21.49
N LEU A 643 7.53 3.05 -20.91
CA LEU A 643 8.19 2.86 -19.63
C LEU A 643 9.67 2.48 -19.79
N ILE A 644 9.97 1.59 -20.74
CA ILE A 644 11.32 1.07 -20.97
C ILE A 644 12.25 2.16 -21.48
N ALA A 645 11.84 2.93 -22.49
CA ALA A 645 12.71 3.89 -23.14
C ALA A 645 13.19 5.00 -22.17
N PRO A 646 12.33 5.62 -21.33
CA PRO A 646 12.84 6.58 -20.35
C PRO A 646 13.70 5.94 -19.26
N VAL A 647 13.52 4.65 -18.92
CA VAL A 647 14.41 3.98 -17.94
C VAL A 647 15.78 3.72 -18.54
N VAL A 648 15.84 3.25 -19.79
CA VAL A 648 17.11 3.07 -20.52
C VAL A 648 17.80 4.42 -20.71
N ALA A 649 17.06 5.45 -21.10
CA ALA A 649 17.58 6.81 -21.21
C ALA A 649 18.09 7.32 -19.86
N ALA A 650 17.35 7.08 -18.76
CA ALA A 650 17.76 7.48 -17.42
C ALA A 650 19.13 6.90 -17.05
N ALA A 651 19.28 5.60 -17.22
CA ALA A 651 20.55 4.90 -17.01
C ALA A 651 21.67 5.39 -17.95
N ALA A 652 21.37 5.61 -19.22
CA ALA A 652 22.35 6.09 -20.19
C ALA A 652 22.87 7.49 -19.84
N PHE A 653 21.98 8.40 -19.44
CA PHE A 653 22.36 9.76 -19.07
C PHE A 653 23.21 9.81 -17.79
N GLN A 654 23.13 8.79 -16.92
CA GLN A 654 24.04 8.68 -15.77
C GLN A 654 25.51 8.52 -16.19
N LEU A 655 25.77 7.91 -17.34
CA LEU A 655 27.12 7.77 -17.90
C LEU A 655 27.74 9.12 -18.33
N ARG A 656 26.92 10.16 -18.49
CA ARG A 656 27.33 11.51 -18.94
C ARG A 656 27.20 12.57 -17.85
N THR A 657 27.10 12.16 -16.59
CA THR A 657 26.96 13.09 -15.45
C THR A 657 28.19 13.97 -15.24
N ALA A 658 29.36 13.52 -15.69
CA ALA A 658 30.60 14.30 -15.70
C ALA A 658 30.69 15.31 -16.88
N ASP A 659 29.86 15.14 -17.91
CA ASP A 659 29.87 16.03 -19.06
C ASP A 659 29.10 17.33 -18.76
N PRO A 660 29.55 18.50 -19.26
CA PRO A 660 28.79 19.72 -19.15
C PRO A 660 27.45 19.58 -19.90
N GLY A 661 26.34 19.63 -19.17
CA GLY A 661 25.01 19.50 -19.75
C GLY A 661 23.93 19.08 -18.76
N PRO A 662 22.69 18.91 -19.23
CA PRO A 662 21.53 18.67 -18.38
C PRO A 662 21.34 17.20 -17.99
N TYR A 663 22.32 16.33 -18.24
CA TYR A 663 22.17 14.88 -18.26
C TYR A 663 21.65 14.29 -16.95
N ASP A 664 22.12 14.79 -15.79
CA ASP A 664 21.63 14.33 -14.49
C ASP A 664 20.13 14.62 -14.26
N SER A 665 19.69 15.82 -14.63
CA SER A 665 18.26 16.19 -14.61
C SER A 665 17.44 15.31 -15.54
N VAL A 666 17.90 15.12 -16.78
CA VAL A 666 17.18 14.31 -17.77
C VAL A 666 17.11 12.86 -17.30
N ALA A 667 18.17 12.35 -16.68
CA ALA A 667 18.18 11.02 -16.10
C ALA A 667 17.08 10.87 -15.05
N THR A 668 17.00 11.84 -14.13
CA THR A 668 16.06 11.78 -13.02
C THR A 668 14.61 12.01 -13.46
N ILE A 669 14.35 12.98 -14.33
CA ILE A 669 13.00 13.18 -14.92
C ILE A 669 12.54 11.89 -15.58
N SER A 670 13.39 11.26 -16.39
CA SER A 670 13.03 10.06 -17.14
C SER A 670 12.65 8.91 -16.20
N LEU A 671 13.37 8.74 -15.09
CA LEU A 671 13.07 7.75 -14.06
C LEU A 671 11.76 8.04 -13.30
N VAL A 672 11.53 9.31 -12.94
CA VAL A 672 10.29 9.78 -12.29
C VAL A 672 9.09 9.58 -13.22
N SER A 673 9.21 9.95 -14.50
CA SER A 673 8.18 9.77 -15.51
C SER A 673 7.80 8.30 -15.70
N SER A 674 8.78 7.40 -15.81
CA SER A 674 8.51 5.96 -15.92
C SER A 674 7.85 5.39 -14.66
N THR A 675 8.29 5.84 -13.47
CA THR A 675 7.66 5.44 -12.20
C THR A 675 6.21 5.91 -12.13
N ALA A 676 5.94 7.16 -12.48
CA ALA A 676 4.59 7.72 -12.50
C ALA A 676 3.68 7.00 -13.50
N LEU A 677 4.18 6.67 -14.69
CA LEU A 677 3.45 5.91 -15.70
C LEU A 677 3.09 4.50 -15.20
N GLN A 678 4.02 3.83 -14.53
CA GLN A 678 3.81 2.51 -13.92
C GLN A 678 2.72 2.57 -12.83
N PHE A 679 2.74 3.59 -11.97
CA PHE A 679 1.69 3.85 -10.98
C PHE A 679 0.32 4.10 -11.63
N ALA A 680 0.27 4.96 -12.65
CA ALA A 680 -0.96 5.28 -13.35
C ALA A 680 -1.58 4.03 -14.00
N ALA A 681 -0.76 3.17 -14.62
CA ALA A 681 -1.20 1.91 -15.20
C ALA A 681 -1.75 0.94 -14.13
N PHE A 682 -1.07 0.82 -12.98
CA PHE A 682 -1.52 -0.01 -11.86
C PHE A 682 -2.86 0.45 -11.25
N ILE A 683 -3.04 1.76 -11.08
CA ILE A 683 -4.31 2.31 -10.58
C ILE A 683 -5.40 2.14 -11.65
N GLY A 684 -5.08 2.37 -12.92
CA GLY A 684 -5.97 2.12 -14.05
C GLY A 684 -6.45 0.67 -14.08
N MET A 685 -5.55 -0.31 -13.87
CA MET A 685 -5.90 -1.72 -13.75
C MET A 685 -6.93 -1.95 -12.65
N THR A 686 -6.65 -1.44 -11.45
CA THR A 686 -7.54 -1.57 -10.28
C THR A 686 -8.90 -0.93 -10.54
N HIS A 687 -8.92 0.21 -11.22
CA HIS A 687 -10.13 0.91 -11.65
C HIS A 687 -10.98 0.07 -12.59
N TYR A 688 -10.40 -0.39 -13.69
CA TYR A 688 -11.16 -1.15 -14.69
C TYR A 688 -11.63 -2.51 -14.17
N VAL A 689 -10.81 -3.21 -13.38
CA VAL A 689 -11.20 -4.49 -12.77
C VAL A 689 -12.36 -4.26 -11.79
N SER A 690 -12.26 -3.26 -10.91
CA SER A 690 -13.36 -2.94 -9.99
C SER A 690 -14.64 -2.53 -10.73
N ASN A 691 -14.51 -1.79 -11.83
CA ASN A 691 -15.63 -1.36 -12.64
C ASN A 691 -16.35 -2.56 -13.30
N VAL A 692 -15.58 -3.55 -13.77
CA VAL A 692 -16.13 -4.79 -14.33
C VAL A 692 -16.81 -5.64 -13.26
N VAL A 693 -16.22 -5.77 -12.08
CA VAL A 693 -16.87 -6.47 -10.95
C VAL A 693 -18.23 -5.82 -10.63
N ALA A 694 -18.27 -4.48 -10.57
CA ALA A 694 -19.48 -3.75 -10.24
C ALA A 694 -20.58 -3.85 -11.32
N HIS A 695 -20.24 -3.69 -12.60
CA HIS A 695 -21.24 -3.55 -13.67
C HIS A 695 -21.51 -4.86 -14.44
N LYS A 696 -20.63 -5.84 -14.34
CA LYS A 696 -20.71 -7.10 -15.10
C LYS A 696 -20.78 -8.32 -14.19
N GLY A 697 -21.06 -8.16 -12.89
CA GLY A 697 -21.12 -9.24 -11.91
C GLY A 697 -21.97 -10.44 -12.33
N ASP A 698 -23.11 -10.22 -12.99
CA ASP A 698 -23.96 -11.33 -13.47
C ASP A 698 -23.29 -12.16 -14.58
N ILE A 699 -22.52 -11.51 -15.46
CA ILE A 699 -21.68 -12.21 -16.46
C ILE A 699 -20.52 -12.93 -15.77
N LEU A 700 -19.95 -12.34 -14.72
CA LEU A 700 -18.86 -13.00 -13.98
C LEU A 700 -19.35 -14.27 -13.27
N LYS A 701 -20.60 -14.27 -12.78
CA LYS A 701 -21.23 -15.43 -12.15
C LYS A 701 -21.56 -16.54 -13.15
N SER A 702 -21.78 -16.23 -14.43
CA SER A 702 -22.04 -17.24 -15.45
C SER A 702 -20.79 -18.01 -15.88
N TYR A 703 -19.59 -17.54 -15.55
CA TYR A 703 -18.38 -18.32 -15.77
C TYR A 703 -18.37 -19.59 -14.93
N GLN A 704 -18.05 -20.71 -15.61
CA GLN A 704 -17.91 -22.02 -14.98
C GLN A 704 -16.85 -21.99 -13.88
N THR A 705 -17.22 -22.49 -12.71
CA THR A 705 -16.31 -22.67 -11.57
C THR A 705 -15.38 -23.86 -11.83
N ASP A 706 -14.10 -23.72 -11.50
CA ASP A 706 -13.14 -24.82 -11.52
C ASP A 706 -13.44 -25.77 -10.35
N GLU A 707 -14.22 -26.82 -10.62
CA GLU A 707 -14.67 -27.80 -9.61
C GLU A 707 -13.50 -28.48 -8.87
N PRO A 708 -12.40 -28.92 -9.53
CA PRO A 708 -11.22 -29.42 -8.82
C PRO A 708 -10.65 -28.44 -7.79
N VAL A 709 -10.62 -27.14 -8.12
CA VAL A 709 -10.13 -26.09 -7.21
C VAL A 709 -11.09 -25.91 -6.04
N GLU A 710 -12.40 -25.90 -6.28
CA GLU A 710 -13.39 -25.79 -5.22
C GLU A 710 -13.32 -26.98 -4.24
N ALA A 711 -13.16 -28.21 -4.77
CA ALA A 711 -12.98 -29.40 -3.96
C ALA A 711 -11.68 -29.34 -3.13
N TYR A 712 -10.58 -28.87 -3.74
CA TYR A 712 -9.31 -28.67 -3.06
C TYR A 712 -9.40 -27.61 -1.96
N GLU A 713 -10.11 -26.50 -2.21
CA GLU A 713 -10.32 -25.42 -1.24
C GLU A 713 -11.15 -25.91 -0.05
N LYS A 714 -12.25 -26.64 -0.28
CA LYS A 714 -13.03 -27.25 0.80
C LYS A 714 -12.20 -28.23 1.64
N ALA A 715 -11.36 -29.06 1.00
CA ALA A 715 -10.47 -29.97 1.71
C ALA A 715 -9.38 -29.23 2.50
N ARG A 716 -8.85 -28.14 1.94
CA ARG A 716 -7.86 -27.29 2.61
C ARG A 716 -8.48 -26.54 3.78
N GLU A 717 -9.70 -26.02 3.65
CA GLU A 717 -10.43 -25.37 4.74
C GLU A 717 -10.66 -26.33 5.91
N ALA A 718 -10.99 -27.59 5.64
CA ALA A 718 -11.11 -28.62 6.67
C ALA A 718 -9.77 -28.89 7.38
N ARG A 719 -8.66 -28.96 6.62
CA ARG A 719 -7.31 -29.11 7.18
C ARG A 719 -6.87 -27.88 7.97
N ASP A 720 -7.15 -26.68 7.48
CA ASP A 720 -6.82 -25.42 8.14
C ASP A 720 -7.64 -25.24 9.42
N ALA A 721 -8.88 -25.74 9.47
CA ALA A 721 -9.69 -25.79 10.68
C ALA A 721 -9.08 -26.73 11.74
N GLU A 722 -8.61 -27.92 11.34
CA GLU A 722 -7.91 -28.82 12.28
C GLU A 722 -6.56 -28.25 12.72
N MET A 723 -5.79 -27.68 11.79
CA MET A 723 -4.55 -26.96 12.11
C MET A 723 -4.82 -25.83 13.11
N THR A 724 -5.90 -25.06 12.94
CA THR A 724 -6.30 -24.01 13.88
C THR A 724 -6.57 -24.58 15.27
N ARG A 725 -7.23 -25.74 15.35
CA ARG A 725 -7.55 -26.43 16.61
C ARG A 725 -6.31 -26.90 17.36
N LEU A 726 -5.30 -27.41 16.63
CA LEU A 726 -4.04 -27.91 17.17
C LEU A 726 -3.07 -26.78 17.53
N THR A 727 -3.03 -25.72 16.74
CA THR A 727 -2.09 -24.61 16.89
C THR A 727 -2.58 -23.49 17.79
N GLN A 728 -3.66 -23.70 18.56
CA GLN A 728 -4.12 -22.71 19.53
C GLN A 728 -2.98 -22.33 20.48
N LEU A 729 -2.66 -21.04 20.58
CA LEU A 729 -1.48 -20.53 21.32
C LEU A 729 -1.42 -21.00 22.78
N GLY A 730 -2.57 -21.29 23.41
CA GLY A 730 -2.66 -21.81 24.77
C GLY A 730 -2.39 -23.31 24.91
N ARG A 731 -2.43 -24.07 23.82
CA ARG A 731 -2.14 -25.51 23.76
C ARG A 731 -0.73 -25.82 23.25
N LEU A 732 -0.06 -24.84 22.64
CA LEU A 732 1.31 -25.01 22.16
C LEU A 732 2.26 -25.27 23.33
N PRO A 733 3.23 -26.21 23.17
CA PRO A 733 4.35 -26.34 24.09
C PRO A 733 5.06 -25.00 24.25
N VAL A 734 5.54 -24.71 25.47
CA VAL A 734 6.17 -23.43 25.82
C VAL A 734 7.30 -23.10 24.84
N PHE A 735 8.15 -24.06 24.51
CA PHE A 735 9.24 -23.90 23.56
C PHE A 735 8.77 -23.50 22.15
N VAL A 736 7.76 -24.19 21.60
CA VAL A 736 7.20 -23.91 20.26
C VAL A 736 6.53 -22.53 20.23
N ARG A 737 5.88 -22.16 21.33
CA ARG A 737 5.27 -20.83 21.50
C ARG A 737 6.33 -19.73 21.50
N PHE A 738 7.44 -19.91 22.23
CA PHE A 738 8.55 -18.97 22.19
C PHE A 738 9.21 -18.91 20.82
N ALA A 739 9.38 -20.06 20.15
CA ALA A 739 9.92 -20.10 18.79
C ALA A 739 9.06 -19.30 17.80
N LEU A 740 7.74 -19.43 17.85
CA LEU A 740 6.82 -18.68 16.98
C LEU A 740 6.80 -17.18 17.31
N ILE A 741 6.58 -16.80 18.58
CA ILE A 741 6.50 -15.38 18.97
C ILE A 741 7.85 -14.69 18.76
N GLY A 742 8.93 -15.35 19.18
CA GLY A 742 10.30 -14.85 19.03
C GLY A 742 10.70 -14.69 17.58
N SER A 743 10.37 -15.66 16.71
CA SER A 743 10.63 -15.52 15.27
C SER A 743 9.83 -14.38 14.66
N THR A 744 8.54 -14.23 14.97
CA THR A 744 7.73 -13.11 14.46
C THR A 744 8.30 -11.77 14.89
N ALA A 745 8.70 -11.63 16.16
CA ALA A 745 9.30 -10.40 16.67
C ALA A 745 10.64 -10.10 15.99
N LEU A 746 11.57 -11.07 15.93
CA LEU A 746 12.89 -10.88 15.35
C LEU A 746 12.83 -10.53 13.86
N LEU A 747 12.02 -11.25 13.08
CA LEU A 747 11.86 -10.98 11.65
C LEU A 747 11.23 -9.62 11.38
N THR A 748 10.22 -9.23 12.16
CA THR A 748 9.57 -7.92 12.02
C THR A 748 10.53 -6.78 12.38
N VAL A 749 11.26 -6.89 13.51
CA VAL A 749 12.25 -5.87 13.90
C VAL A 749 13.38 -5.79 12.88
N SER A 750 13.86 -6.94 12.40
CA SER A 750 14.89 -7.05 11.38
C SER A 750 14.47 -6.40 10.06
N SER A 751 13.24 -6.64 9.58
CA SER A 751 12.73 -6.02 8.36
C SER A 751 12.52 -4.51 8.51
N TYR A 752 12.13 -4.04 9.69
CA TYR A 752 12.08 -2.61 10.01
C TYR A 752 13.46 -1.96 10.04
N GLY A 753 14.47 -2.67 10.55
CA GLY A 753 15.88 -2.29 10.46
C GLY A 753 16.28 -1.97 9.04
N LEU A 754 15.94 -2.88 8.11
CA LEU A 754 16.21 -2.69 6.69
C LEU A 754 15.41 -1.54 6.06
N MET A 755 14.14 -1.39 6.41
CA MET A 755 13.27 -0.37 5.80
C MET A 755 13.60 1.07 6.23
N PHE A 756 13.96 1.28 7.51
CA PHE A 756 14.19 2.63 8.06
C PHE A 756 15.65 2.98 8.27
N PHE A 757 16.51 1.97 8.43
CA PHE A 757 17.93 2.15 8.71
C PHE A 757 18.79 1.46 7.65
N SER A 758 18.32 1.39 6.40
CA SER A 758 19.02 0.71 5.29
C SER A 758 20.45 1.19 5.14
N SER A 759 20.69 2.51 5.15
CA SER A 759 22.02 3.13 5.01
C SER A 759 22.98 2.81 6.17
N TYR A 760 22.43 2.47 7.34
CA TYR A 760 23.20 1.99 8.49
C TYR A 760 23.37 0.47 8.50
N CYS A 761 22.56 -0.26 7.74
CA CYS A 761 22.64 -1.71 7.62
C CYS A 761 23.60 -2.13 6.51
N PHE A 762 23.49 -1.51 5.35
CA PHE A 762 24.25 -1.83 4.15
C PHE A 762 24.88 -0.56 3.57
N GLU A 763 26.02 -0.73 2.93
CA GLU A 763 26.67 0.35 2.19
C GLU A 763 25.86 0.70 0.94
N ASP A 764 25.81 2.00 0.62
CA ASP A 764 25.03 2.44 -0.52
C ASP A 764 25.70 2.02 -1.84
N PHE A 765 24.94 1.43 -2.78
CA PHE A 765 25.48 0.93 -4.05
C PHE A 765 24.70 1.44 -5.27
N SER A 766 25.40 2.11 -6.19
CA SER A 766 24.89 2.61 -7.47
C SER A 766 25.55 1.91 -8.65
N LEU A 767 24.74 1.41 -9.60
CA LEU A 767 25.25 0.74 -10.80
C LEU A 767 26.13 1.63 -11.69
N ALA A 768 25.92 2.94 -11.65
CA ALA A 768 26.62 3.87 -12.53
C ALA A 768 28.00 4.27 -12.01
N ASN A 769 28.15 4.38 -10.69
CA ASN A 769 29.32 5.01 -10.07
C ASN A 769 30.21 4.03 -9.29
N ASP A 770 29.65 2.95 -8.76
CA ASP A 770 30.39 2.06 -7.85
C ASP A 770 30.93 0.83 -8.58
N ARG A 771 32.19 0.48 -8.28
CA ARG A 771 32.81 -0.77 -8.73
C ARG A 771 32.74 -1.81 -7.62
N ILE A 772 32.64 -3.07 -8.01
CA ILE A 772 32.63 -4.18 -7.04
C ILE A 772 33.99 -4.39 -6.39
N GLU A 773 35.06 -4.06 -7.11
CA GLU A 773 36.43 -4.17 -6.60
C GLU A 773 36.66 -3.28 -5.36
N ASP A 774 35.89 -2.20 -5.23
CA ASP A 774 35.96 -1.28 -4.09
C ASP A 774 35.17 -1.77 -2.87
N MET A 775 34.35 -2.82 -3.03
CA MET A 775 33.51 -3.39 -1.98
C MET A 775 34.08 -4.67 -1.40
N CYS A 776 34.16 -4.72 -0.07
CA CYS A 776 34.54 -5.92 0.66
C CYS A 776 33.46 -6.38 1.63
N LEU A 777 33.34 -7.70 1.78
CA LEU A 777 32.32 -8.33 2.60
C LEU A 777 32.59 -8.11 4.10
N TYR A 778 33.86 -8.06 4.50
CA TYR A 778 34.32 -7.83 5.87
C TYR A 778 35.68 -7.14 5.82
N SER A 779 35.89 -6.19 6.75
CA SER A 779 37.04 -5.29 6.97
C SER A 779 38.28 -5.40 6.05
N GLY A 780 38.80 -4.26 5.59
CA GLY A 780 40.08 -4.17 4.87
C GLY A 780 40.04 -3.41 3.55
N CYS A 781 38.89 -2.80 3.21
CA CYS A 781 38.67 -2.03 1.99
C CYS A 781 37.86 -0.78 2.31
N ASP A 782 37.84 0.18 1.38
CA ASP A 782 37.22 1.49 1.59
C ASP A 782 35.70 1.42 1.79
N LYS A 783 35.02 0.42 1.18
CA LYS A 783 33.57 0.20 1.33
C LYS A 783 33.26 -1.20 1.89
N VAL A 784 32.77 -1.26 3.13
CA VAL A 784 32.31 -2.51 3.76
C VAL A 784 30.82 -2.71 3.49
N PHE A 785 30.46 -3.74 2.73
CA PHE A 785 29.08 -3.96 2.28
C PHE A 785 28.07 -4.12 3.44
N ALA A 786 28.38 -4.97 4.42
CA ALA A 786 27.52 -5.20 5.58
C ALA A 786 28.07 -4.50 6.82
N LYS A 787 27.41 -3.42 7.23
CA LYS A 787 27.73 -2.68 8.46
C LYS A 787 27.31 -3.50 9.69
N PRO A 788 27.80 -3.17 10.90
CA PRO A 788 27.46 -3.92 12.12
C PRO A 788 25.95 -4.09 12.34
N LEU A 789 25.15 -3.05 12.06
CA LEU A 789 23.69 -3.12 12.18
C LEU A 789 23.07 -4.08 11.15
N GLY A 790 23.62 -4.14 9.94
CA GLY A 790 23.19 -5.08 8.90
C GLY A 790 23.50 -6.53 9.25
N LEU A 791 24.66 -6.78 9.85
CA LEU A 791 25.01 -8.11 10.38
C LEU A 791 24.06 -8.54 11.51
N ILE A 792 23.70 -7.62 12.42
CA ILE A 792 22.69 -7.88 13.46
C ILE A 792 21.33 -8.18 12.82
N ALA A 793 20.93 -7.41 11.82
CA ALA A 793 19.66 -7.61 11.11
C ALA A 793 19.61 -8.97 10.39
N LEU A 794 20.70 -9.36 9.71
CA LEU A 794 20.86 -10.67 9.07
C LEU A 794 20.88 -11.82 10.09
N ALA A 795 21.57 -11.66 11.21
CA ALA A 795 21.56 -12.64 12.29
C ALA A 795 20.12 -12.81 12.84
N ALA A 796 19.40 -11.72 13.05
CA ALA A 796 18.00 -11.76 13.48
C ALA A 796 17.07 -12.41 12.44
N LEU A 797 17.30 -12.19 11.15
CA LEU A 797 16.62 -12.89 10.05
C LEU A 797 16.87 -14.40 10.13
N CYS A 798 18.12 -14.83 10.24
CA CYS A 798 18.50 -16.24 10.33
C CYS A 798 17.91 -16.92 11.56
N VAL A 799 18.04 -16.32 12.75
CA VAL A 799 17.47 -16.84 13.99
C VAL A 799 15.94 -16.90 13.91
N GLY A 800 15.31 -15.88 13.32
CA GLY A 800 13.87 -15.87 13.09
C GLY A 800 13.41 -17.00 12.15
N LEU A 801 14.13 -17.23 11.05
CA LEU A 801 13.86 -18.35 10.14
C LEU A 801 14.00 -19.70 10.82
N LEU A 802 15.04 -19.90 11.64
CA LEU A 802 15.22 -21.13 12.42
C LEU A 802 14.05 -21.35 13.39
N GLY A 803 13.63 -20.31 14.13
CA GLY A 803 12.47 -20.38 15.02
C GLY A 803 11.18 -20.73 14.28
N TRP A 804 10.99 -20.19 13.07
CA TRP A 804 9.85 -20.53 12.22
C TRP A 804 9.91 -21.97 11.71
N GLN A 805 11.09 -22.48 11.33
CA GLN A 805 11.27 -23.87 10.92
C GLN A 805 10.97 -24.85 12.06
N VAL A 806 11.38 -24.53 13.29
CA VAL A 806 11.02 -25.33 14.49
C VAL A 806 9.50 -25.44 14.62
N PHE A 807 8.76 -24.33 14.45
CA PHE A 807 7.31 -24.34 14.47
C PHE A 807 6.71 -25.18 13.32
N ASN A 808 7.22 -25.06 12.09
CA ASN A 808 6.75 -25.84 10.93
C ASN A 808 7.02 -27.35 11.09
N CYS A 809 8.17 -27.72 11.65
CA CYS A 809 8.51 -29.12 11.93
C CYS A 809 7.56 -29.71 12.98
N TRP A 810 7.31 -28.98 14.07
CA TRP A 810 6.39 -29.41 15.12
C TRP A 810 4.97 -29.59 14.59
N THR A 811 4.44 -28.60 13.89
CA THR A 811 3.08 -28.67 13.30
C THR A 811 2.94 -29.82 12.31
N SER A 812 3.95 -30.07 11.48
CA SER A 812 3.97 -31.20 10.54
C SER A 812 3.98 -32.56 11.24
N CYS A 813 4.65 -32.68 12.39
CA CYS A 813 4.64 -33.90 13.19
C CYS A 813 3.27 -34.15 13.82
N CYS A 814 2.59 -33.10 14.31
CA CYS A 814 1.26 -33.20 14.91
C CYS A 814 0.14 -33.48 13.90
N LEU A 815 0.32 -33.08 12.63
CA LEU A 815 -0.66 -33.27 11.55
C LEU A 815 -0.52 -34.60 10.79
N ARG A 816 0.35 -35.54 11.23
CA ARG A 816 0.45 -36.84 10.55
C ARG A 816 -0.94 -37.49 10.51
N PRO A 817 -1.42 -37.88 9.32
CA PRO A 817 -2.73 -38.50 9.21
C PRO A 817 -2.75 -39.76 10.07
N SER A 818 -3.81 -39.93 10.86
CA SER A 818 -4.17 -41.23 11.41
C SER A 818 -4.12 -42.23 10.26
N PRO A 819 -3.54 -43.43 10.44
CA PRO A 819 -3.59 -44.45 9.39
C PRO A 819 -5.05 -44.61 8.97
N PRO A 820 -5.33 -44.79 7.66
CA PRO A 820 -6.70 -44.97 7.20
C PRO A 820 -7.34 -46.08 8.04
N PRO A 821 -8.61 -45.94 8.47
CA PRO A 821 -9.29 -47.00 9.18
C PRO A 821 -9.11 -48.28 8.37
N ARG A 822 -8.60 -49.35 9.00
CA ARG A 822 -8.46 -50.63 8.33
C ARG A 822 -9.82 -50.93 7.69
N PRO A 823 -9.86 -51.31 6.40
CA PRO A 823 -11.11 -51.74 5.80
C PRO A 823 -11.73 -52.78 6.74
N PRO A 824 -13.04 -52.70 7.02
CA PRO A 824 -13.70 -53.70 7.84
C PRO A 824 -13.30 -55.06 7.27
N LYS A 825 -12.78 -55.95 8.12
CA LYS A 825 -12.53 -57.33 7.72
C LYS A 825 -13.85 -57.81 7.12
N GLN A 826 -13.90 -57.97 5.80
CA GLN A 826 -14.95 -58.76 5.17
C GLN A 826 -14.80 -60.15 5.79
N THR A 827 -15.67 -60.43 6.75
CA THR A 827 -15.91 -61.80 7.21
C THR A 827 -16.37 -62.56 5.99
N LEU A 828 -15.59 -63.57 5.64
CA LEU A 828 -15.66 -64.43 4.46
C LEU A 828 -16.87 -65.40 4.54
N ASP A 829 -17.99 -64.99 5.14
CA ASP A 829 -19.10 -65.87 5.51
C ASP A 829 -20.41 -65.62 4.74
N GLU A 830 -20.45 -64.68 3.77
CA GLU A 830 -21.65 -64.47 2.93
C GLU A 830 -21.60 -65.18 1.56
N GLU A 831 -20.57 -65.97 1.27
CA GLU A 831 -20.52 -66.81 0.05
C GLU A 831 -21.06 -68.25 0.28
N ARG A 832 -21.68 -68.51 1.44
CA ARG A 832 -22.40 -69.77 1.75
C ARG A 832 -23.69 -69.51 2.53
N LEU A 833 -24.64 -68.82 1.93
CA LEU A 833 -26.08 -68.82 2.22
C LEU A 833 -26.80 -68.20 1.04
#